data_AF-A0A6G0XW00-F1
#
_entry.id   AF-A0A6G0XW00-F1
#
_cell.length_a   1.000
_cell.length_b   1.000
_cell.length_c   1.000
_cell.angle_alpha   90.00
_cell.angle_beta   90.00
_cell.angle_gamma   90.00
#
_symmetry.space_group_name_H-M   'P 1'
#
loop_
_entity.id
_entity.type
_entity.pdbx_description
1 polymer ?
#
loop_
_entity_poly.entity_id
_entity_poly.type
_entity_poly.pdbx_seq_one_letter_code
_entity_poly.pdbx_strand_id
1 'polypeptide(L)'
;MSQVSPTQLFEKTKLVSQQNLTYQHLQRPRLPVAWANRFVAFFDLLCWLLLVCLMVLQVINAFLTQSMIDTTLIYGARPTESSLELIPGNNDDPYIDRAMACVLVGRVYKSMTLDEALNGGATIRNFANITADSYTVMVRQDPQTTMRDTYAYYNPICSAIALTMNGIAHACADQGYLPVTDSLRINVGTDATRTTELTNALPILIMPYYDNGADARYGIPGYDGVFCSFMLYNQYLGPGSFYQLTVINRTDFDVKTRLWLNEPRGTWQNGWYTFPDGIKRYYSHMQSDLRPKDYPGGLGISSVVYDALTHMIADCETDPTRCESQLRFVWENVVVHNAIALWAECVCIQDKDRKGFVWYSVENQNVVTFRGGLSAVLANLSVFVVLFQWAIKLLAAWRGYLYGSADWHGCGIGILSCSDSFVWLPVLLAPGYKLIFLCFWASCIQFEGDLLVVCDAWFILYPALAQFVLLYFAVLNWLGKALRIRVSDRLFGPVLLALCLAHYLRDVTFINSGPSMGFSGRAQTLFFVASYREAYIYEVMFTKALIIGGNVKPILIAKLILLGLPLLELFVYSDRVGPNCKYQPPGGKPTQIESTLAIQANRCGGLGKSTMYTSTGLNGYEVLRLGYMLYGKNNILSFDNYMVAIACYPSYIINETFNQRILTLEIFSRPFAIKLMMFRWNNPRFALIWWFQVQSVDMD
;
A
#
# COMPACT_ATOMS: atom_id res chain seq x y z
N MET A 1 -41.13 -82.68 11.35
CA MET A 1 -41.91 -81.94 12.36
C MET A 1 -40.98 -81.80 13.57
N SER A 2 -40.52 -80.65 14.02
CA SER A 2 -41.12 -79.31 14.11
C SER A 2 -40.10 -78.21 13.78
N GLN A 3 -40.61 -77.09 13.27
CA GLN A 3 -39.90 -75.84 13.07
C GLN A 3 -39.58 -75.18 14.43
N VAL A 4 -38.39 -74.61 14.57
CA VAL A 4 -38.09 -73.57 15.58
C VAL A 4 -37.53 -72.36 14.83
N SER A 5 -38.12 -71.20 15.10
CA SER A 5 -37.86 -69.91 14.46
C SER A 5 -36.84 -69.07 15.26
N PRO A 6 -36.46 -67.86 14.79
CA PRO A 6 -35.18 -67.20 15.03
C PRO A 6 -35.14 -66.42 16.35
N THR A 7 -33.97 -66.35 17.02
CA THR A 7 -33.48 -65.20 17.85
C THR A 7 -32.21 -65.45 18.70
N GLN A 8 -31.59 -66.63 18.73
CA GLN A 8 -30.50 -66.90 19.71
C GLN A 8 -29.05 -66.71 19.24
N LEU A 9 -28.80 -66.14 18.05
CA LEU A 9 -27.42 -65.84 17.60
C LEU A 9 -26.92 -64.42 17.95
N PHE A 10 -27.75 -63.56 18.54
CA PHE A 10 -27.44 -62.15 18.80
C PHE A 10 -27.14 -61.78 20.26
N GLU A 11 -27.01 -62.75 21.17
CA GLU A 11 -26.77 -62.47 22.60
C GLU A 11 -25.33 -62.75 23.09
N LYS A 12 -24.46 -63.35 22.27
CA LYS A 12 -23.04 -63.60 22.66
C LYS A 12 -22.06 -62.47 22.34
N THR A 13 -22.50 -61.39 21.70
CA THR A 13 -21.69 -60.19 21.43
C THR A 13 -21.94 -59.03 22.41
N LYS A 14 -22.82 -59.20 23.40
CA LYS A 14 -23.11 -58.16 24.42
C LYS A 14 -22.48 -58.38 25.80
N LEU A 15 -21.73 -59.47 26.01
CA LEU A 15 -21.16 -59.83 27.32
C LEU A 15 -19.62 -59.81 27.37
N VAL A 16 -18.98 -59.10 26.44
CA VAL A 16 -17.55 -58.70 26.54
C VAL A 16 -17.41 -57.17 26.68
N SER A 17 -18.52 -56.44 26.89
CA SER A 17 -18.51 -54.98 27.08
C SER A 17 -18.49 -54.53 28.55
N GLN A 18 -18.21 -55.42 29.51
CA GLN A 18 -18.17 -55.09 30.95
C GLN A 18 -17.07 -55.83 31.72
N GLN A 19 -15.89 -56.02 31.12
CA GLN A 19 -14.67 -56.10 31.93
C GLN A 19 -14.09 -54.70 32.04
N ASN A 20 -14.31 -54.12 33.22
CA ASN A 20 -13.60 -52.97 33.76
C ASN A 20 -12.09 -53.22 33.68
N LEU A 21 -11.48 -52.92 32.54
CA LEU A 21 -10.10 -52.45 32.50
C LEU A 21 -10.17 -50.97 32.86
N THR A 22 -10.24 -50.71 34.17
CA THR A 22 -9.76 -49.48 34.77
C THR A 22 -8.27 -49.36 34.45
N TYR A 23 -7.95 -48.96 33.22
CA TYR A 23 -6.72 -48.21 32.95
C TYR A 23 -6.92 -46.88 33.65
N GLN A 24 -6.53 -46.82 34.92
CA GLN A 24 -6.15 -45.57 35.54
C GLN A 24 -4.99 -45.03 34.68
N HIS A 25 -5.30 -44.20 33.69
CA HIS A 25 -4.34 -43.22 33.22
C HIS A 25 -3.91 -42.47 34.48
N LEU A 26 -2.68 -42.72 34.92
CA LEU A 26 -1.95 -41.81 35.79
C LEU A 26 -1.77 -40.50 35.00
N GLN A 27 -2.86 -39.73 34.87
CA GLN A 27 -2.79 -38.33 34.49
C GLN A 27 -2.00 -37.67 35.61
N ARG A 28 -0.68 -37.51 35.40
CA ARG A 28 0.13 -36.68 36.27
C ARG A 28 -0.60 -35.35 36.42
N PRO A 29 -0.85 -34.86 37.65
CA PRO A 29 -1.52 -33.59 37.85
C PRO A 29 -0.73 -32.52 37.12
N ARG A 30 -1.38 -31.87 36.14
CA ARG A 30 -0.79 -30.77 35.38
C ARG A 30 -0.52 -29.63 36.33
N LEU A 31 0.73 -29.16 36.37
CA LEU A 31 1.04 -27.85 36.93
C LEU A 31 0.26 -26.81 36.11
N PRO A 32 -0.32 -25.76 36.74
CA PRO A 32 -1.03 -24.72 36.02
C PRO A 32 -0.11 -24.13 34.95
N VAL A 33 -0.51 -24.24 33.68
CA VAL A 33 0.18 -23.58 32.57
C VAL A 33 0.28 -22.10 32.91
N ALA A 34 1.50 -21.57 32.94
CA ALA A 34 1.73 -20.16 33.24
C ALA A 34 0.89 -19.29 32.28
N TRP A 35 0.23 -18.27 32.82
CA TRP A 35 -0.62 -17.34 32.07
C TRP A 35 0.07 -16.78 30.81
N ALA A 36 1.40 -16.62 30.87
CA ALA A 36 2.24 -16.19 29.77
C ALA A 36 2.12 -17.08 28.52
N ASN A 37 2.06 -18.41 28.66
CA ASN A 37 1.99 -19.32 27.52
C ASN A 37 0.64 -19.22 26.79
N ARG A 38 -0.45 -19.00 27.54
CA ARG A 38 -1.78 -18.76 26.96
C ARG A 38 -1.84 -17.44 26.20
N PHE A 39 -1.20 -16.40 26.75
CA PHE A 39 -1.12 -15.10 26.08
C PHE A 39 -0.37 -15.18 24.75
N VAL A 40 0.77 -15.89 24.72
CA VAL A 40 1.53 -16.12 23.47
C VAL A 40 0.68 -16.88 22.45
N ALA A 41 -0.04 -17.92 22.86
CA ALA A 41 -0.87 -18.67 21.92
C ALA A 41 -2.07 -17.87 21.38
N PHE A 42 -2.66 -17.01 22.21
CA PHE A 42 -3.68 -16.08 21.75
C PHE A 42 -3.10 -15.03 20.78
N PHE A 43 -1.90 -14.52 21.06
CA PHE A 43 -1.18 -13.61 20.17
C PHE A 43 -0.90 -14.25 18.79
N ASP A 44 -0.46 -15.50 18.76
CA ASP A 44 -0.21 -16.21 17.50
C ASP A 44 -1.50 -16.45 16.69
N LEU A 45 -2.61 -16.75 17.37
CA LEU A 45 -3.93 -16.83 16.75
C LEU A 45 -4.35 -15.48 16.14
N LEU A 46 -4.14 -14.37 16.87
CA LEU A 46 -4.41 -13.04 16.35
C LEU A 46 -3.54 -12.70 15.14
N CYS A 47 -2.27 -13.10 15.13
CA CYS A 47 -1.38 -12.92 13.98
C CYS A 47 -1.89 -13.69 12.76
N TRP A 48 -2.33 -14.93 12.95
CA TRP A 48 -2.93 -15.74 11.88
C TRP A 48 -4.24 -15.11 11.37
N LEU A 49 -5.13 -14.68 12.27
CA LEU A 49 -6.40 -14.01 11.92
C LEU A 49 -6.18 -12.70 11.17
N LEU A 50 -5.20 -11.89 11.59
CA LEU A 50 -4.81 -10.67 10.89
C LEU A 50 -4.38 -11.01 9.45
N LEU A 51 -3.49 -11.98 9.29
CA LEU A 51 -3.00 -12.40 7.97
C LEU A 51 -4.14 -12.92 7.08
N VAL A 52 -5.04 -13.73 7.61
CA VAL A 52 -6.26 -14.18 6.89
C VAL A 52 -7.10 -12.98 6.47
N CYS A 53 -7.35 -12.04 7.37
CA CYS A 53 -8.14 -10.85 7.09
C CYS A 53 -7.53 -10.06 5.91
N LEU A 54 -6.23 -9.76 5.96
CA LEU A 54 -5.53 -9.02 4.91
C LEU A 54 -5.54 -9.75 3.56
N MET A 55 -5.40 -11.08 3.56
CA MET A 55 -5.42 -11.88 2.33
C MET A 55 -6.83 -12.05 1.74
N VAL A 56 -7.88 -12.08 2.58
CA VAL A 56 -9.27 -12.14 2.13
C VAL A 56 -9.68 -10.86 1.39
N LEU A 57 -9.11 -9.70 1.73
CA LEU A 57 -9.34 -8.44 0.99
C LEU A 57 -9.03 -8.60 -0.50
N GLN A 58 -7.96 -9.34 -0.83
CA GLN A 58 -7.57 -9.63 -2.21
C GLN A 58 -8.58 -10.53 -2.93
N VAL A 59 -9.19 -11.48 -2.22
CA VAL A 59 -10.22 -12.38 -2.78
C VAL A 59 -11.52 -11.63 -3.01
N ILE A 60 -11.97 -10.82 -2.05
CA ILE A 60 -13.15 -9.97 -2.19
C ILE A 60 -13.01 -9.08 -3.43
N ASN A 61 -11.82 -8.51 -3.67
CA ASN A 61 -11.58 -7.65 -4.82
C ASN A 61 -11.39 -8.38 -6.15
N ALA A 62 -11.11 -9.69 -6.14
CA ALA A 62 -11.21 -10.48 -7.36
C ALA A 62 -12.67 -10.59 -7.86
N PHE A 63 -13.65 -10.49 -6.95
CA PHE A 63 -15.07 -10.48 -7.27
C PHE A 63 -15.66 -9.06 -7.36
N LEU A 64 -15.10 -8.10 -6.63
CA LEU A 64 -15.41 -6.67 -6.69
C LEU A 64 -14.30 -5.93 -7.42
N THR A 65 -14.37 -5.88 -8.75
CA THR A 65 -13.32 -5.30 -9.61
C THR A 65 -13.19 -3.78 -9.47
N GLN A 66 -14.09 -3.12 -8.74
CA GLN A 66 -14.10 -1.68 -8.50
C GLN A 66 -14.31 -1.41 -7.01
N SER A 67 -13.53 -0.47 -6.48
CA SER A 67 -13.72 0.10 -5.14
C SER A 67 -13.93 1.60 -5.30
N MET A 68 -14.97 2.11 -4.65
CA MET A 68 -15.25 3.54 -4.55
C MET A 68 -14.89 4.00 -3.14
N ILE A 69 -14.15 5.11 -3.05
CA ILE A 69 -13.73 5.71 -1.78
C ILE A 69 -13.90 7.22 -1.93
N ASP A 70 -14.67 7.83 -1.04
CA ASP A 70 -14.73 9.28 -0.93
C ASP A 70 -13.64 9.74 0.04
N THR A 71 -12.83 10.70 -0.39
CA THR A 71 -11.71 11.22 0.39
C THR A 71 -11.73 12.73 0.39
N THR A 72 -11.49 13.33 1.55
CA THR A 72 -11.26 14.76 1.67
C THR A 72 -9.78 14.97 1.97
N LEU A 73 -9.08 15.68 1.08
CA LEU A 73 -7.68 16.04 1.25
C LEU A 73 -7.60 17.52 1.59
N ILE A 74 -6.89 17.85 2.66
CA ILE A 74 -6.68 19.22 3.12
C ILE A 74 -5.18 19.44 3.32
N TYR A 75 -4.63 20.47 2.69
CA TYR A 75 -3.25 20.90 2.84
C TYR A 75 -3.16 22.38 3.23
N GLY A 76 -2.20 22.66 4.11
CA GLY A 76 -1.89 24.01 4.55
C GLY A 76 -2.91 24.59 5.52
N ALA A 77 -2.97 25.92 5.60
CA ALA A 77 -3.74 26.65 6.60
C ALA A 77 -4.74 27.61 5.93
N ARG A 78 -5.94 27.71 6.50
CA ARG A 78 -6.99 28.58 5.97
C ARG A 78 -6.60 30.05 6.11
N PRO A 79 -6.72 30.87 5.05
CA PRO A 79 -6.37 32.29 5.09
C PRO A 79 -7.09 33.11 6.18
N THR A 80 -8.27 32.65 6.62
CA THR A 80 -9.08 33.32 7.64
C THR A 80 -8.66 33.00 9.09
N GLU A 81 -7.89 31.93 9.29
CA GLU A 81 -7.57 31.40 10.62
C GLU A 81 -6.07 31.47 10.95
N SER A 82 -5.21 31.66 9.94
CA SER A 82 -3.76 31.63 10.08
C SER A 82 -3.07 32.97 9.84
N SER A 83 -1.99 33.24 10.58
CA SER A 83 -1.05 34.32 10.28
C SER A 83 -0.21 34.04 9.02
N LEU A 84 0.36 35.11 8.45
CA LEU A 84 1.36 35.00 7.39
C LEU A 84 2.62 34.32 7.94
N GLU A 85 2.89 33.10 7.48
CA GLU A 85 4.01 32.28 7.95
C GLU A 85 4.80 31.72 6.78
N LEU A 86 5.97 31.15 7.06
CA LEU A 86 6.78 30.50 6.04
C LEU A 86 6.05 29.25 5.53
N ILE A 87 5.75 29.21 4.24
CA ILE A 87 5.10 28.08 3.60
C ILE A 87 6.13 26.94 3.45
N PRO A 88 5.89 25.76 4.02
CA PRO A 88 6.81 24.65 3.89
C PRO A 88 6.80 24.08 2.46
N GLY A 89 7.92 23.52 2.00
CA GLY A 89 7.99 22.80 0.71
C GLY A 89 8.51 23.65 -0.41
N ASN A 90 8.14 23.34 -1.65
CA ASN A 90 8.32 24.20 -2.84
C ASN A 90 7.13 23.99 -3.82
N ASN A 91 6.06 23.34 -3.36
CA ASN A 91 4.88 23.08 -4.19
C ASN A 91 4.10 24.39 -4.35
N ASP A 92 3.34 24.49 -5.43
CA ASP A 92 2.49 25.64 -5.73
C ASP A 92 3.24 26.96 -6.05
N ASP A 93 4.56 26.94 -6.02
CA ASP A 93 5.45 28.04 -6.40
C ASP A 93 5.56 28.20 -7.94
N PRO A 94 5.42 29.42 -8.50
CA PRO A 94 5.58 29.69 -9.93
C PRO A 94 7.07 29.75 -10.35
N TYR A 95 7.82 28.65 -10.18
CA TYR A 95 9.22 28.60 -10.61
C TYR A 95 9.38 28.42 -12.12
N ILE A 96 10.38 29.08 -12.70
CA ILE A 96 10.71 29.03 -14.14
C ILE A 96 11.03 27.63 -14.67
N ASP A 97 11.62 26.76 -13.85
CA ASP A 97 12.02 25.42 -14.24
C ASP A 97 10.89 24.39 -14.07
N ARG A 98 9.76 24.79 -13.44
CA ARG A 98 8.53 24.00 -13.34
C ARG A 98 7.44 24.50 -14.29
N ALA A 99 7.24 25.81 -14.33
CA ALA A 99 6.22 26.44 -15.15
C ALA A 99 6.51 26.22 -16.65
N MET A 100 5.45 26.15 -17.44
CA MET A 100 5.51 25.81 -18.85
C MET A 100 4.77 26.82 -19.72
N ALA A 101 5.17 26.86 -20.98
CA ALA A 101 4.51 27.57 -22.05
C ALA A 101 4.12 26.60 -23.17
N CYS A 102 3.07 26.95 -23.90
CA CYS A 102 2.72 26.28 -25.16
C CYS A 102 3.40 27.02 -26.32
N VAL A 103 4.52 26.47 -26.80
CA VAL A 103 5.37 27.08 -27.84
C VAL A 103 5.09 26.43 -29.19
N LEU A 104 4.96 27.24 -30.24
CA LEU A 104 4.74 26.80 -31.60
C LEU A 104 6.02 26.20 -32.18
N VAL A 105 6.00 24.88 -32.41
CA VAL A 105 7.10 24.13 -33.03
C VAL A 105 6.60 23.57 -34.36
N GLY A 106 7.03 24.19 -35.46
CA GLY A 106 6.54 23.88 -36.80
C GLY A 106 5.10 24.36 -36.99
N ARG A 107 4.12 23.45 -36.93
CA ARG A 107 2.68 23.73 -37.09
C ARG A 107 1.83 23.36 -35.87
N VAL A 108 2.46 22.90 -34.80
CA VAL A 108 1.77 22.41 -33.60
C VAL A 108 2.34 23.10 -32.37
N TYR A 109 1.47 23.41 -31.41
CA TYR A 109 1.89 23.90 -30.11
C TYR A 109 2.33 22.72 -29.25
N LYS A 110 3.53 22.83 -28.68
CA LYS A 110 4.11 21.85 -27.76
C LYS A 110 4.35 22.49 -26.41
N SER A 111 4.23 21.69 -25.36
CA SER A 111 4.63 22.10 -24.02
C SER A 111 6.15 22.18 -23.93
N MET A 112 6.63 23.21 -23.25
CA MET A 112 8.05 23.45 -22.98
C MET A 112 8.16 24.15 -21.63
N THR A 113 9.18 23.83 -20.82
CA THR A 113 9.43 24.62 -19.61
C THR A 113 9.78 26.05 -19.97
N LEU A 114 9.50 27.00 -19.09
CA LEU A 114 9.93 28.37 -19.33
C LEU A 114 11.45 28.45 -19.42
N ASP A 115 12.18 27.69 -18.61
CA ASP A 115 13.65 27.63 -18.69
C ASP A 115 14.14 27.15 -20.07
N GLU A 116 13.57 26.08 -20.62
CA GLU A 116 13.91 25.59 -21.97
C GLU A 116 13.49 26.60 -23.06
N ALA A 117 12.29 27.18 -22.93
CA ALA A 117 11.78 28.17 -23.88
C ALA A 117 12.67 29.42 -23.95
N LEU A 118 13.13 29.89 -22.79
CA LEU A 118 13.99 31.08 -22.66
C LEU A 118 15.44 30.80 -23.08
N ASN A 119 15.91 29.55 -22.96
CA ASN A 119 17.26 29.13 -23.35
C ASN A 119 17.37 28.63 -24.81
N GLY A 120 16.50 29.13 -25.70
CA GLY A 120 16.58 28.88 -27.14
C GLY A 120 15.53 27.93 -27.72
N GLY A 121 14.59 27.46 -26.89
CA GLY A 121 13.45 26.67 -27.35
C GLY A 121 12.33 27.48 -28.01
N ALA A 122 12.25 28.79 -27.74
CA ALA A 122 11.26 29.71 -28.32
C ALA A 122 11.89 30.91 -29.02
N THR A 123 11.10 31.63 -29.83
CA THR A 123 11.50 32.89 -30.44
C THR A 123 11.22 34.03 -29.47
N ILE A 124 12.26 34.74 -29.07
CA ILE A 124 12.22 35.69 -27.96
C ILE A 124 12.34 37.13 -28.44
N ARG A 125 11.55 38.03 -27.86
CA ARG A 125 11.71 39.48 -27.98
C ARG A 125 11.85 40.11 -26.59
N ASN A 126 12.90 40.91 -26.40
CA ASN A 126 13.15 41.57 -25.12
C ASN A 126 12.65 43.01 -25.13
N PHE A 127 12.02 43.42 -24.03
CA PHE A 127 11.60 44.79 -23.76
C PHE A 127 12.56 45.44 -22.77
N ALA A 128 12.85 46.73 -22.99
CA ALA A 128 13.81 47.47 -22.16
C ALA A 128 13.33 47.67 -20.72
N ASN A 129 12.01 47.70 -20.51
CA ASN A 129 11.34 47.90 -19.23
C ASN A 129 10.30 46.80 -19.00
N ILE A 130 9.83 46.67 -17.76
CA ILE A 130 8.70 45.81 -17.41
C ILE A 130 7.42 46.33 -18.09
N THR A 131 6.69 45.45 -18.76
CA THR A 131 5.36 45.74 -19.32
C THR A 131 4.27 45.21 -18.39
N ALA A 132 3.13 45.90 -18.30
CA ALA A 132 2.05 45.52 -17.36
C ALA A 132 1.41 44.16 -17.68
N ASP A 133 1.42 43.78 -18.95
CA ASP A 133 0.84 42.59 -19.55
C ASP A 133 1.73 41.33 -19.49
N SER A 134 2.70 41.34 -18.57
CA SER A 134 3.63 40.23 -18.35
C SER A 134 3.37 39.51 -17.03
N TYR A 135 3.86 38.28 -16.90
CA TYR A 135 3.76 37.47 -15.69
C TYR A 135 5.12 37.32 -15.02
N THR A 136 5.19 37.56 -13.72
CA THR A 136 6.45 37.40 -12.95
C THR A 136 6.56 36.00 -12.37
N VAL A 137 7.62 35.27 -12.75
CA VAL A 137 7.97 33.94 -12.24
C VAL A 137 9.19 33.98 -11.34
N MET A 138 9.31 33.00 -10.45
CA MET A 138 10.40 32.90 -9.49
C MET A 138 11.54 32.01 -10.02
N VAL A 139 12.73 32.19 -9.45
CA VAL A 139 13.90 31.34 -9.70
C VAL A 139 14.28 30.70 -8.39
N ARG A 140 14.36 29.36 -8.35
CA ARG A 140 14.87 28.62 -7.18
C ARG A 140 16.38 28.42 -7.29
N GLN A 141 17.05 28.36 -6.14
CA GLN A 141 18.51 28.18 -6.05
C GLN A 141 18.98 26.84 -6.63
N ASP A 142 18.21 25.77 -6.38
CA ASP A 142 18.49 24.42 -6.87
C ASP A 142 17.37 23.96 -7.83
N PRO A 143 17.57 24.12 -9.15
CA PRO A 143 16.60 23.66 -10.15
C PRO A 143 16.36 22.15 -10.01
N GLN A 144 15.11 21.70 -10.05
CA GLN A 144 14.82 20.27 -10.08
C GLN A 144 14.78 19.79 -11.52
N THR A 145 15.42 18.66 -11.79
CA THR A 145 15.35 18.03 -13.11
C THR A 145 13.95 17.49 -13.32
N THR A 146 13.26 18.06 -14.28
CA THR A 146 11.93 17.64 -14.68
C THR A 146 12.01 16.57 -15.76
N MET A 147 11.15 15.55 -15.67
CA MET A 147 11.23 14.38 -16.52
C MET A 147 10.57 14.64 -17.87
N ARG A 148 11.21 14.17 -18.94
CA ARG A 148 10.75 14.40 -20.33
C ARG A 148 9.36 13.87 -20.60
N ASP A 149 9.01 12.71 -20.01
CA ASP A 149 7.71 12.08 -20.19
C ASP A 149 6.57 12.89 -19.56
N THR A 150 6.85 13.61 -18.46
CA THR A 150 5.88 14.50 -17.82
C THR A 150 5.48 15.64 -18.75
N TYR A 151 6.43 16.22 -19.49
CA TYR A 151 6.10 17.31 -20.41
C TYR A 151 5.33 16.83 -21.62
N ALA A 152 5.59 15.61 -22.09
CA ALA A 152 4.85 15.04 -23.20
C ALA A 152 3.34 14.95 -22.91
N TYR A 153 2.94 14.80 -21.64
CA TYR A 153 1.55 14.83 -21.18
C TYR A 153 0.84 16.15 -21.53
N TYR A 154 1.55 17.28 -21.50
CA TYR A 154 0.97 18.60 -21.78
C TYR A 154 0.90 18.97 -23.27
N ASN A 155 1.49 18.18 -24.17
CA ASN A 155 1.37 18.42 -25.62
C ASN A 155 -0.09 18.40 -26.14
N PRO A 156 -0.91 17.37 -25.84
CA PRO A 156 -2.33 17.40 -26.22
C PRO A 156 -3.09 18.56 -25.56
N ILE A 157 -2.74 18.91 -24.32
CA ILE A 157 -3.32 20.05 -23.59
C ILE A 157 -3.01 21.36 -24.35
N CYS A 158 -1.76 21.59 -24.76
CA CYS A 158 -1.39 22.76 -25.56
C CYS A 158 -2.12 22.83 -26.90
N SER A 159 -2.36 21.68 -27.54
CA SER A 159 -3.14 21.62 -28.78
C SER A 159 -4.62 21.96 -28.55
N ALA A 160 -5.20 21.46 -27.45
CA ALA A 160 -6.56 21.79 -27.04
C ALA A 160 -6.72 23.27 -26.69
N ILE A 161 -5.79 23.83 -25.91
CA ILE A 161 -5.76 25.26 -25.57
C ILE A 161 -5.67 26.12 -26.84
N ALA A 162 -4.82 25.74 -27.79
CA ALA A 162 -4.70 26.47 -29.05
C ALA A 162 -6.03 26.50 -29.84
N LEU A 163 -6.78 25.40 -29.83
CA LEU A 163 -8.09 25.29 -30.48
C LEU A 163 -9.14 26.21 -29.84
N THR A 164 -9.06 26.40 -28.52
CA THR A 164 -10.10 27.03 -27.70
C THR A 164 -9.70 28.39 -27.13
N MET A 165 -8.56 28.94 -27.54
CA MET A 165 -7.99 30.17 -26.99
C MET A 165 -8.99 31.36 -26.97
N ASN A 166 -9.82 31.48 -28.01
CA ASN A 166 -10.85 32.51 -28.07
C ASN A 166 -11.91 32.34 -26.97
N GLY A 167 -12.33 31.12 -26.69
CA GLY A 167 -13.29 30.82 -25.62
C GLY A 167 -12.71 31.01 -24.24
N ILE A 168 -11.42 30.67 -24.04
CA ILE A 168 -10.72 30.94 -22.79
C ILE A 168 -10.62 32.45 -22.54
N ALA A 169 -10.20 33.23 -23.55
CA ALA A 169 -10.15 34.68 -23.45
C ALA A 169 -11.54 35.30 -23.21
N HIS A 170 -12.58 34.79 -23.87
CA HIS A 170 -13.96 35.21 -23.65
C HIS A 170 -14.40 34.97 -22.20
N ALA A 171 -14.19 33.78 -21.66
CA ALA A 171 -14.56 33.45 -20.28
C ALA A 171 -13.83 34.34 -19.25
N CYS A 172 -12.55 34.63 -19.47
CA CYS A 172 -11.80 35.59 -18.65
C CYS A 172 -12.38 37.01 -18.75
N ALA A 173 -12.71 37.48 -19.96
CA ALA A 173 -13.30 38.80 -20.15
C ALA A 173 -14.67 38.93 -19.47
N ASP A 174 -15.51 37.89 -19.57
CA ASP A 174 -16.84 37.84 -18.96
C ASP A 174 -16.78 37.89 -17.42
N GLN A 175 -15.72 37.31 -16.83
CA GLN A 175 -15.44 37.41 -15.38
C GLN A 175 -14.73 38.70 -14.96
N GLY A 176 -14.56 39.67 -15.87
CA GLY A 176 -14.06 41.02 -15.61
C GLY A 176 -12.55 41.22 -15.79
N TYR A 177 -11.80 40.22 -16.27
CA TYR A 177 -10.38 40.37 -16.58
C TYR A 177 -10.17 41.04 -17.94
N LEU A 178 -8.95 41.53 -18.18
CA LEU A 178 -8.52 42.09 -19.47
C LEU A 178 -7.45 41.19 -20.10
N PRO A 179 -7.80 39.96 -20.56
CA PRO A 179 -6.83 38.95 -20.94
C PRO A 179 -6.01 39.36 -22.16
N VAL A 180 -4.71 39.08 -22.10
CA VAL A 180 -3.80 39.18 -23.23
C VAL A 180 -4.11 38.08 -24.25
N THR A 181 -4.06 38.41 -25.54
CA THR A 181 -4.47 37.49 -26.62
C THR A 181 -3.39 37.18 -27.64
N ASP A 182 -2.24 37.86 -27.57
CA ASP A 182 -1.17 37.74 -28.56
C ASP A 182 -0.11 36.71 -28.18
N SER A 183 0.68 36.97 -27.14
CA SER A 183 1.85 36.15 -26.79
C SER A 183 2.12 36.14 -25.28
N LEU A 184 2.90 35.15 -24.83
CA LEU A 184 3.29 35.08 -23.42
C LEU A 184 4.48 36.01 -23.12
N ARG A 185 4.27 36.95 -22.20
CA ARG A 185 5.30 37.86 -21.69
C ARG A 185 5.67 37.46 -20.26
N ILE A 186 6.96 37.27 -19.98
CA ILE A 186 7.48 36.78 -18.70
C ILE A 186 8.53 37.74 -18.13
N ASN A 187 8.47 37.97 -16.82
CA ASN A 187 9.53 38.57 -16.03
C ASN A 187 10.20 37.48 -15.18
N VAL A 188 11.51 37.30 -15.32
CA VAL A 188 12.26 36.28 -14.59
C VAL A 188 12.84 36.88 -13.33
N GLY A 189 12.36 36.42 -12.17
CA GLY A 189 12.75 36.94 -10.87
C GLY A 189 11.83 38.06 -10.37
N THR A 190 11.73 38.21 -9.05
CA THR A 190 10.87 39.24 -8.42
C THR A 190 11.48 40.64 -8.49
N ASP A 191 12.78 40.72 -8.78
CA ASP A 191 13.60 41.89 -9.01
C ASP A 191 13.86 42.17 -10.51
N ALA A 192 13.13 41.49 -11.40
CA ALA A 192 13.24 41.70 -12.84
C ALA A 192 13.07 43.18 -13.20
N THR A 193 13.88 43.65 -14.14
CA THR A 193 13.81 45.04 -14.68
C THR A 193 13.33 45.08 -16.12
N ARG A 194 13.15 43.91 -16.75
CA ARG A 194 12.87 43.74 -18.17
C ARG A 194 11.85 42.64 -18.38
N THR A 195 11.03 42.79 -19.41
CA THR A 195 10.10 41.76 -19.86
C THR A 195 10.65 41.01 -21.06
N THR A 196 10.44 39.70 -21.08
CA THR A 196 10.80 38.81 -22.17
C THR A 196 9.52 38.23 -22.79
N GLU A 197 9.33 38.43 -24.09
CA GLU A 197 8.17 37.94 -24.84
C GLU A 197 8.53 36.67 -25.64
N LEU A 198 7.74 35.63 -25.46
CA LEU A 198 7.77 34.40 -26.25
C LEU A 198 6.83 34.57 -27.45
N THR A 199 7.35 35.17 -28.53
CA THR A 199 6.57 35.62 -29.69
C THR A 199 5.82 34.49 -30.43
N ASN A 200 6.28 33.26 -30.29
CA ASN A 200 5.65 32.07 -30.88
C ASN A 200 4.96 31.18 -29.83
N ALA A 201 4.55 31.73 -28.68
CA ALA A 201 3.84 30.99 -27.63
C ALA A 201 2.43 31.54 -27.39
N LEU A 202 1.51 30.68 -26.96
CA LEU A 202 0.17 31.10 -26.50
C LEU A 202 0.29 31.95 -25.23
N PRO A 203 -0.59 32.94 -24.99
CA PRO A 203 -0.55 33.84 -23.83
C PRO A 203 -1.04 33.16 -22.53
N ILE A 204 -0.68 31.89 -22.32
CA ILE A 204 -1.08 31.09 -21.17
C ILE A 204 0.17 30.54 -20.50
N LEU A 205 0.24 30.75 -19.18
CA LEU A 205 1.21 30.11 -18.31
C LEU A 205 0.58 28.86 -17.69
N ILE A 206 1.24 27.71 -17.85
CA ILE A 206 0.85 26.46 -17.20
C ILE A 206 1.76 26.26 -15.98
N MET A 207 1.17 26.10 -14.81
CA MET A 207 1.88 26.00 -13.54
C MET A 207 1.49 24.70 -12.81
N PRO A 208 2.24 23.60 -13.04
CA PRO A 208 2.05 22.37 -12.28
C PRO A 208 2.06 22.63 -10.78
N TYR A 209 1.18 21.95 -10.04
CA TYR A 209 1.09 22.07 -8.58
C TYR A 209 2.37 21.60 -7.87
N TYR A 210 3.06 20.64 -8.45
CA TYR A 210 4.33 20.09 -7.94
C TYR A 210 5.23 19.70 -9.12
N ASP A 211 6.50 19.41 -8.84
CA ASP A 211 7.43 18.98 -9.88
C ASP A 211 6.94 17.64 -10.47
N ASN A 212 6.85 17.57 -11.80
CA ASN A 212 6.30 16.42 -12.53
C ASN A 212 4.81 16.10 -12.26
N GLY A 213 4.02 17.07 -11.83
CA GLY A 213 2.56 16.91 -11.73
C GLY A 213 1.87 16.88 -13.09
N ALA A 214 0.84 16.06 -13.22
CA ALA A 214 -0.08 16.07 -14.36
C ALA A 214 -1.20 17.12 -14.20
N ASP A 215 -1.45 17.55 -12.97
CA ASP A 215 -2.40 18.61 -12.65
C ASP A 215 -1.68 19.96 -12.51
N ALA A 216 -2.31 21.00 -13.04
CA ALA A 216 -1.73 22.33 -13.15
C ALA A 216 -2.77 23.43 -13.00
N ARG A 217 -2.26 24.59 -12.59
CA ARG A 217 -2.95 25.87 -12.64
C ARG A 217 -2.68 26.55 -13.98
N TYR A 218 -3.66 27.29 -14.46
CA TYR A 218 -3.54 28.02 -15.72
C TYR A 218 -3.79 29.50 -15.48
N GLY A 219 -2.97 30.34 -16.10
CA GLY A 219 -3.08 31.79 -15.98
C GLY A 219 -2.91 32.50 -17.31
N ILE A 220 -3.77 33.47 -17.61
CA ILE A 220 -3.58 34.43 -18.70
C ILE A 220 -3.22 35.78 -18.08
N PRO A 221 -2.08 36.39 -18.44
CA PRO A 221 -1.76 37.75 -18.04
C PRO A 221 -2.85 38.73 -18.51
N GLY A 222 -3.14 39.76 -17.70
CA GLY A 222 -4.03 40.84 -18.11
C GLY A 222 -3.28 42.11 -18.47
N TYR A 223 -3.83 42.93 -19.36
CA TYR A 223 -3.24 44.20 -19.78
C TYR A 223 -3.06 45.22 -18.63
N ASP A 224 -3.76 45.01 -17.52
CA ASP A 224 -3.72 45.83 -16.30
C ASP A 224 -2.91 45.19 -15.17
N GLY A 225 -2.16 44.11 -15.45
CA GLY A 225 -1.33 43.42 -14.48
C GLY A 225 -2.06 42.43 -13.57
N VAL A 226 -3.39 42.33 -13.65
CA VAL A 226 -4.16 41.26 -13.00
C VAL A 226 -4.24 40.07 -13.94
N PHE A 227 -3.87 38.87 -13.50
CA PHE A 227 -4.02 37.68 -14.35
C PHE A 227 -5.36 37.00 -14.09
N CYS A 228 -5.91 36.40 -15.15
CA CYS A 228 -7.06 35.52 -15.05
C CYS A 228 -6.60 34.12 -14.66
N SER A 229 -6.99 33.67 -13.46
CA SER A 229 -6.79 32.29 -12.99
C SER A 229 -7.94 31.41 -13.45
N PHE A 230 -7.63 30.27 -14.07
CA PHE A 230 -8.65 29.31 -14.50
C PHE A 230 -8.16 27.86 -14.40
N MET A 231 -9.14 26.95 -14.40
CA MET A 231 -8.92 25.50 -14.44
C MET A 231 -9.51 24.93 -15.73
N LEU A 232 -8.89 23.89 -16.28
CA LEU A 232 -9.34 23.17 -17.46
C LEU A 232 -9.89 21.80 -17.07
N TYR A 233 -10.94 21.33 -17.75
CA TYR A 233 -11.64 20.07 -17.46
C TYR A 233 -11.86 19.21 -18.70
N ASN A 234 -12.33 17.98 -18.52
CA ASN A 234 -12.85 17.14 -19.60
C ASN A 234 -11.88 16.97 -20.78
N GLN A 235 -12.22 17.33 -22.03
CA GLN A 235 -11.35 17.11 -23.20
C GLN A 235 -9.92 17.66 -23.06
N TYR A 236 -9.69 18.60 -22.13
CA TYR A 236 -8.34 19.04 -21.81
C TYR A 236 -7.53 17.97 -21.05
N LEU A 237 -8.09 17.35 -20.01
CA LEU A 237 -7.34 16.54 -19.02
C LEU A 237 -7.78 15.07 -18.92
N GLY A 238 -8.93 14.69 -19.48
CA GLY A 238 -9.58 13.42 -19.19
C GLY A 238 -10.60 12.96 -20.23
N PRO A 239 -11.31 11.85 -19.95
CA PRO A 239 -12.32 11.30 -20.85
C PRO A 239 -13.60 12.15 -20.79
N GLY A 240 -13.67 13.18 -21.62
CA GLY A 240 -14.88 13.99 -21.78
C GLY A 240 -15.17 14.31 -23.25
N SER A 241 -16.35 14.83 -23.54
CA SER A 241 -16.72 15.31 -24.89
C SER A 241 -16.70 16.83 -25.03
N PHE A 242 -16.48 17.56 -23.92
CA PHE A 242 -16.58 19.01 -23.86
C PHE A 242 -15.25 19.64 -23.45
N TYR A 243 -14.97 20.83 -23.97
CA TYR A 243 -13.81 21.64 -23.57
C TYR A 243 -14.24 22.64 -22.52
N GLN A 244 -14.24 22.25 -21.25
CA GLN A 244 -14.71 23.11 -20.18
C GLN A 244 -13.58 23.80 -19.43
N LEU A 245 -13.84 25.03 -19.01
CA LEU A 245 -12.98 25.77 -18.11
C LEU A 245 -13.78 26.47 -17.01
N THR A 246 -13.18 26.59 -15.84
CA THR A 246 -13.74 27.33 -14.70
C THR A 246 -12.90 28.57 -14.50
N VAL A 247 -13.57 29.72 -14.45
CA VAL A 247 -12.94 31.01 -14.23
C VAL A 247 -13.49 31.64 -12.96
N ILE A 248 -12.61 32.17 -12.12
CA ILE A 248 -12.97 32.89 -10.90
C ILE A 248 -13.34 34.32 -11.21
N ASN A 249 -14.37 34.86 -10.57
CA ASN A 249 -14.69 36.28 -10.67
C ASN A 249 -13.56 37.20 -10.19
N ARG A 250 -13.17 38.16 -11.03
CA ARG A 250 -12.08 39.11 -10.73
C ARG A 250 -12.32 39.94 -9.47
N THR A 251 -13.56 40.39 -9.26
CA THR A 251 -13.89 41.27 -8.12
C THR A 251 -13.73 40.52 -6.81
N ASP A 252 -14.25 39.28 -6.73
CA ASP A 252 -14.08 38.44 -5.56
C ASP A 252 -12.58 38.12 -5.32
N PHE A 253 -11.83 37.81 -6.37
CA PHE A 253 -10.37 37.58 -6.30
C PHE A 253 -9.60 38.76 -5.71
N ASP A 254 -9.87 39.98 -6.19
CA ASP A 254 -9.24 41.21 -5.68
C ASP A 254 -9.63 41.50 -4.23
N VAL A 255 -10.94 41.47 -3.92
CA VAL A 255 -11.45 41.75 -2.56
C VAL A 255 -10.88 40.76 -1.54
N LYS A 256 -10.82 39.47 -1.88
CA LYS A 256 -10.30 38.44 -0.98
C LYS A 256 -8.80 38.54 -0.79
N THR A 257 -8.04 38.84 -1.85
CA THR A 257 -6.59 39.10 -1.74
C THR A 257 -6.32 40.26 -0.79
N ARG A 258 -7.03 41.39 -0.97
CA ARG A 258 -6.91 42.57 -0.08
C ARG A 258 -7.25 42.25 1.36
N LEU A 259 -8.34 41.50 1.57
CA LEU A 259 -8.82 41.11 2.90
C LEU A 259 -7.81 40.21 3.62
N TRP A 260 -7.34 39.15 2.97
CA TRP A 260 -6.45 38.17 3.59
C TRP A 260 -5.03 38.69 3.81
N LEU A 261 -4.54 39.58 2.95
CA LEU A 261 -3.26 40.28 3.18
C LEU A 261 -3.37 41.46 4.16
N ASN A 262 -4.59 41.81 4.59
CA ASN A 262 -4.89 42.97 5.43
C ASN A 262 -4.29 44.28 4.88
N GLU A 263 -4.30 44.45 3.55
CA GLU A 263 -3.76 45.63 2.88
C GLU A 263 -4.70 46.07 1.75
N PRO A 264 -5.61 47.03 2.00
CA PRO A 264 -6.59 47.46 1.01
C PRO A 264 -6.03 48.42 -0.05
N ARG A 265 -4.85 49.02 0.13
CA ARG A 265 -4.31 50.07 -0.76
C ARG A 265 -3.31 49.60 -1.80
N GLY A 266 -3.03 48.30 -1.87
CA GLY A 266 -2.12 47.74 -2.86
C GLY A 266 -2.67 47.73 -4.29
N THR A 267 -1.77 47.47 -5.23
CA THR A 267 -2.04 47.48 -6.67
C THR A 267 -1.51 46.21 -7.33
N TRP A 268 -2.17 45.75 -8.39
CA TRP A 268 -1.71 44.58 -9.13
C TRP A 268 -0.67 44.96 -10.16
N GLN A 269 0.40 44.18 -10.20
CA GLN A 269 1.49 44.33 -11.16
C GLN A 269 2.00 42.94 -11.51
N ASN A 270 1.82 42.54 -12.78
CA ASN A 270 2.38 41.31 -13.35
C ASN A 270 2.00 40.02 -12.62
N GLY A 271 0.75 39.96 -12.15
CA GLY A 271 0.21 38.86 -11.36
C GLY A 271 0.59 38.86 -9.88
N TRP A 272 1.23 39.93 -9.40
CA TRP A 272 1.60 40.11 -8.01
C TRP A 272 0.88 41.32 -7.40
N TYR A 273 0.34 41.14 -6.20
CA TYR A 273 -0.24 42.21 -5.42
C TYR A 273 0.87 42.97 -4.68
N THR A 274 1.06 44.23 -5.05
CA THR A 274 2.14 45.10 -4.56
C THR A 274 1.59 46.08 -3.55
N PHE A 275 2.17 46.09 -2.36
CA PHE A 275 1.78 46.99 -1.28
C PHE A 275 2.15 48.45 -1.62
N PRO A 276 1.54 49.44 -0.94
CA PRO A 276 1.85 50.86 -1.17
C PRO A 276 3.31 51.25 -0.94
N ASP A 277 4.05 50.45 -0.16
CA ASP A 277 5.48 50.65 0.08
C ASP A 277 6.34 50.33 -1.16
N GLY A 278 5.78 49.64 -2.17
CA GLY A 278 6.48 49.19 -3.37
C GLY A 278 7.52 48.09 -3.12
N ILE A 279 7.68 47.64 -1.87
CA ILE A 279 8.68 46.66 -1.45
C ILE A 279 8.03 45.30 -1.26
N LYS A 280 6.89 45.24 -0.56
CA LYS A 280 6.19 43.98 -0.32
C LYS A 280 5.32 43.64 -1.51
N ARG A 281 5.56 42.45 -2.06
CA ARG A 281 4.82 41.90 -3.20
C ARG A 281 4.43 40.47 -2.90
N TYR A 282 3.18 40.14 -3.16
CA TYR A 282 2.64 38.80 -2.96
C TYR A 282 2.12 38.26 -4.28
N TYR A 283 2.64 37.11 -4.69
CA TYR A 283 1.98 36.26 -5.66
C TYR A 283 0.67 35.79 -5.05
N SER A 284 -0.41 35.80 -5.83
CA SER A 284 -1.71 35.31 -5.38
C SER A 284 -2.33 34.49 -6.50
N HIS A 285 -2.66 33.24 -6.19
CA HIS A 285 -3.42 32.38 -7.07
C HIS A 285 -4.56 31.76 -6.27
N MET A 286 -5.74 31.82 -6.85
CA MET A 286 -6.93 31.21 -6.27
C MET A 286 -7.54 30.25 -7.28
N GLN A 287 -8.11 29.18 -6.75
CA GLN A 287 -9.08 28.32 -7.38
C GLN A 287 -10.23 28.21 -6.39
N SER A 288 -11.46 28.33 -6.87
CA SER A 288 -12.63 28.21 -5.99
C SER A 288 -13.60 27.18 -6.51
N ASP A 289 -14.45 26.81 -5.58
CA ASP A 289 -15.41 25.75 -5.67
C ASP A 289 -16.40 25.93 -6.81
N LEU A 290 -16.91 24.81 -7.31
CA LEU A 290 -18.09 24.75 -8.16
C LEU A 290 -19.38 24.86 -7.32
N ARG A 291 -19.28 24.78 -5.99
CA ARG A 291 -20.38 25.03 -5.06
C ARG A 291 -20.89 26.47 -5.23
N PRO A 292 -22.22 26.68 -5.16
CA PRO A 292 -22.80 28.02 -5.17
C PRO A 292 -22.16 28.94 -4.11
N LYS A 293 -21.99 30.22 -4.42
CA LYS A 293 -21.33 31.25 -3.58
C LYS A 293 -21.81 31.28 -2.12
N ASP A 294 -23.06 30.88 -1.88
CA ASP A 294 -23.73 30.97 -0.58
C ASP A 294 -23.61 29.69 0.28
N TYR A 295 -22.91 28.66 -0.21
CA TYR A 295 -22.78 27.40 0.53
C TYR A 295 -21.80 27.53 1.71
N PRO A 296 -22.14 27.03 2.91
CA PRO A 296 -21.26 27.07 4.07
C PRO A 296 -20.01 26.22 3.85
N GLY A 297 -18.82 26.81 4.06
CA GLY A 297 -17.53 26.14 3.98
C GLY A 297 -16.65 26.52 2.78
N GLY A 298 -17.17 27.28 1.81
CA GLY A 298 -16.38 27.81 0.69
C GLY A 298 -15.59 29.07 1.02
N LEU A 299 -14.58 29.38 0.22
CA LEU A 299 -13.74 30.59 0.36
C LEU A 299 -14.49 31.91 0.07
N GLY A 300 -15.74 31.80 -0.41
CA GLY A 300 -16.60 32.93 -0.78
C GLY A 300 -16.10 33.65 -2.04
N ILE A 301 -15.54 32.89 -2.98
CA ILE A 301 -15.09 33.35 -4.29
C ILE A 301 -16.01 32.70 -5.31
N SER A 302 -16.71 33.49 -6.13
CA SER A 302 -17.53 32.92 -7.20
C SER A 302 -16.67 32.41 -8.36
N SER A 303 -17.07 31.26 -8.90
CA SER A 303 -16.49 30.68 -10.11
C SER A 303 -17.62 30.32 -11.10
N VAL A 304 -17.31 30.35 -12.39
CA VAL A 304 -18.27 30.01 -13.46
C VAL A 304 -17.60 29.06 -14.45
N VAL A 305 -18.33 28.01 -14.83
CA VAL A 305 -17.90 27.03 -15.82
C VAL A 305 -18.38 27.47 -17.21
N TYR A 306 -17.48 27.48 -18.18
CA TYR A 306 -17.76 27.78 -19.58
C TYR A 306 -17.42 26.59 -20.46
N ASP A 307 -18.20 26.37 -21.50
CA ASP A 307 -17.77 25.58 -22.65
C ASP A 307 -16.96 26.48 -23.60
N ALA A 308 -15.69 26.15 -23.77
CA ALA A 308 -14.71 26.95 -24.49
C ALA A 308 -14.91 26.95 -26.02
N LEU A 309 -15.73 26.05 -26.58
CA LEU A 309 -16.05 26.05 -28.01
C LEU A 309 -17.30 26.87 -28.31
N THR A 310 -18.32 26.76 -27.46
CA THR A 310 -19.61 27.45 -27.64
C THR A 310 -19.65 28.81 -26.96
N HIS A 311 -18.71 29.09 -26.06
CA HIS A 311 -18.62 30.28 -25.23
C HIS A 311 -19.80 30.46 -24.24
N MET A 312 -20.63 29.42 -24.08
CA MET A 312 -21.77 29.45 -23.17
C MET A 312 -21.39 28.96 -21.78
N ILE A 313 -22.09 29.48 -20.78
CA ILE A 313 -22.01 28.99 -19.40
C ILE A 313 -22.57 27.56 -19.36
N ALA A 314 -21.83 26.65 -18.73
CA ALA A 314 -22.29 25.29 -18.51
C ALA A 314 -23.25 25.25 -17.32
N ASP A 315 -24.39 24.57 -17.48
CA ASP A 315 -25.35 24.34 -16.42
C ASP A 315 -24.93 23.11 -15.59
N CYS A 316 -24.24 23.37 -14.48
CA CYS A 316 -23.78 22.33 -13.56
C CYS A 316 -24.90 21.78 -12.66
N GLU A 317 -26.03 22.49 -12.53
CA GLU A 317 -27.13 22.05 -11.69
C GLU A 317 -27.94 20.95 -12.39
N THR A 318 -28.19 21.11 -13.69
CA THR A 318 -28.94 20.13 -14.47
C THR A 318 -28.09 18.99 -15.02
N ASP A 319 -26.80 19.24 -15.29
CA ASP A 319 -25.84 18.23 -15.78
C ASP A 319 -24.50 18.31 -15.04
N PRO A 320 -24.39 17.72 -13.83
CA PRO A 320 -23.18 17.79 -13.01
C PRO A 320 -21.93 17.24 -13.70
N THR A 321 -22.09 16.28 -14.61
CA THR A 321 -20.97 15.64 -15.33
C THR A 321 -20.18 16.62 -16.21
N ARG A 322 -20.80 17.74 -16.58
CA ARG A 322 -20.16 18.87 -17.27
C ARG A 322 -19.20 19.66 -16.39
N CYS A 323 -19.30 19.53 -15.08
CA CYS A 323 -18.51 20.34 -14.16
C CYS A 323 -17.58 19.46 -13.30
N GLU A 324 -17.71 18.15 -13.37
CA GLU A 324 -16.79 17.22 -12.73
C GLU A 324 -15.39 17.23 -13.38
N SER A 325 -14.35 17.36 -12.55
CA SER A 325 -12.98 17.10 -13.00
C SER A 325 -12.66 15.63 -12.83
N GLN A 326 -12.23 14.97 -13.89
CA GLN A 326 -11.82 13.57 -13.83
C GLN A 326 -10.35 13.45 -14.19
N LEU A 327 -9.56 13.01 -13.22
CA LEU A 327 -8.16 12.65 -13.41
C LEU A 327 -8.03 11.12 -13.44
N ARG A 328 -7.46 10.62 -14.52
CA ARG A 328 -7.25 9.19 -14.72
C ARG A 328 -5.78 8.85 -14.63
N PHE A 329 -5.42 8.12 -13.58
CA PHE A 329 -4.09 7.57 -13.39
C PHE A 329 -4.09 6.06 -13.69
N VAL A 330 -3.05 5.59 -14.38
CA VAL A 330 -2.97 4.20 -14.82
C VAL A 330 -1.60 3.63 -14.46
N TRP A 331 -1.58 2.58 -13.65
CA TRP A 331 -0.38 1.81 -13.34
C TRP A 331 -0.39 0.48 -14.11
N GLU A 332 0.46 0.36 -15.14
CA GLU A 332 0.62 -0.85 -15.96
C GLU A 332 -0.65 -1.40 -16.64
N ASN A 333 -1.73 -0.62 -16.73
CA ASN A 333 -3.08 -1.12 -17.04
C ASN A 333 -3.60 -2.19 -16.06
N VAL A 334 -2.90 -2.40 -14.94
CA VAL A 334 -3.25 -3.33 -13.86
C VAL A 334 -4.10 -2.62 -12.82
N VAL A 335 -3.73 -1.39 -12.46
CA VAL A 335 -4.52 -0.53 -11.59
C VAL A 335 -4.90 0.71 -12.37
N VAL A 336 -6.19 1.02 -12.42
CA VAL A 336 -6.67 2.29 -12.96
C VAL A 336 -7.38 3.01 -11.83
N HIS A 337 -6.95 4.21 -11.55
CA HIS A 337 -7.53 5.10 -10.56
C HIS A 337 -8.15 6.28 -11.29
N ASN A 338 -9.47 6.42 -11.17
CA ASN A 338 -10.19 7.59 -11.64
C ASN A 338 -10.55 8.40 -10.41
N ALA A 339 -9.90 9.55 -10.23
CA ALA A 339 -10.27 10.52 -9.21
C ALA A 339 -11.25 11.53 -9.84
N ILE A 340 -12.47 11.57 -9.31
CA ILE A 340 -13.48 12.53 -9.68
C ILE A 340 -13.49 13.59 -8.59
N ALA A 341 -13.02 14.81 -8.89
CA ALA A 341 -13.08 15.91 -7.95
C ALA A 341 -14.52 16.42 -7.90
N LEU A 342 -15.19 16.16 -6.79
CA LEU A 342 -16.56 16.64 -6.53
C LEU A 342 -16.54 18.14 -6.26
N TRP A 343 -15.53 18.60 -5.53
CA TRP A 343 -15.19 20.01 -5.40
C TRP A 343 -13.71 20.20 -5.07
N ALA A 344 -13.17 21.35 -5.45
CA ALA A 344 -11.79 21.72 -5.18
C ALA A 344 -11.67 23.22 -4.94
N GLU A 345 -10.93 23.58 -3.89
CA GLU A 345 -10.59 24.95 -3.55
C GLU A 345 -9.09 25.06 -3.30
N CYS A 346 -8.46 26.08 -3.84
CA CYS A 346 -7.04 26.34 -3.64
C CYS A 346 -6.80 27.83 -3.45
N VAL A 347 -5.96 28.19 -2.49
CA VAL A 347 -5.40 29.52 -2.33
C VAL A 347 -3.92 29.37 -2.11
N CYS A 348 -3.12 30.09 -2.90
CA CYS A 348 -1.69 30.22 -2.69
C CYS A 348 -1.39 31.72 -2.74
N ILE A 349 -1.08 32.32 -1.58
CA ILE A 349 -0.61 33.69 -1.51
C ILE A 349 0.73 33.70 -0.81
N GLN A 350 1.78 34.22 -1.47
CA GLN A 350 3.13 34.21 -0.91
C GLN A 350 4.02 35.32 -1.47
N ASP A 351 4.96 35.79 -0.67
CA ASP A 351 6.03 36.68 -1.13
C ASP A 351 7.22 35.89 -1.72
N LYS A 352 8.25 36.63 -2.15
CA LYS A 352 9.49 36.05 -2.71
C LYS A 352 10.25 35.14 -1.73
N ASP A 353 10.06 35.36 -0.43
CA ASP A 353 10.69 34.62 0.66
C ASP A 353 9.74 33.51 1.17
N ARG A 354 8.64 33.28 0.46
CA ARG A 354 7.61 32.26 0.71
C ARG A 354 6.89 32.43 2.04
N LYS A 355 6.79 33.68 2.52
CA LYS A 355 5.91 34.03 3.63
C LYS A 355 4.52 34.33 3.10
N GLY A 356 3.52 33.66 3.66
CA GLY A 356 2.18 33.68 3.12
C GLY A 356 1.26 32.62 3.74
N PHE A 357 0.29 32.18 2.96
CA PHE A 357 -0.56 31.03 3.27
C PHE A 357 -0.85 30.22 2.01
N VAL A 358 -0.89 28.91 2.19
CA VAL A 358 -1.36 27.95 1.19
C VAL A 358 -2.52 27.18 1.81
N TRP A 359 -3.61 27.07 1.07
CA TRP A 359 -4.76 26.24 1.38
C TRP A 359 -5.09 25.45 0.13
N TYR A 360 -5.21 24.14 0.27
CA TYR A 360 -5.78 23.30 -0.77
C TYR A 360 -6.74 22.33 -0.11
N SER A 361 -7.96 22.29 -0.61
CA SER A 361 -8.99 21.40 -0.11
C SER A 361 -9.73 20.81 -1.27
N VAL A 362 -9.79 19.48 -1.33
CA VAL A 362 -10.50 18.76 -2.40
C VAL A 362 -11.27 17.60 -1.79
N GLU A 363 -12.47 17.38 -2.29
CA GLU A 363 -13.20 16.14 -2.07
C GLU A 363 -13.20 15.34 -3.37
N ASN A 364 -12.55 14.18 -3.31
CA ASN A 364 -12.43 13.28 -4.44
C ASN A 364 -13.25 12.04 -4.18
N GLN A 365 -14.05 11.67 -5.17
CA GLN A 365 -14.55 10.32 -5.32
C GLN A 365 -13.55 9.52 -6.15
N ASN A 366 -12.87 8.59 -5.49
CA ASN A 366 -11.83 7.77 -6.08
C ASN A 366 -12.40 6.41 -6.48
N VAL A 367 -12.39 6.11 -7.77
CA VAL A 367 -12.74 4.80 -8.33
C VAL A 367 -11.47 4.06 -8.68
N VAL A 368 -11.08 3.10 -7.85
CA VAL A 368 -9.93 2.24 -8.11
C VAL A 368 -10.42 0.94 -8.73
N THR A 369 -9.89 0.60 -9.91
CA THR A 369 -10.16 -0.65 -10.60
C THR A 369 -8.90 -1.48 -10.74
N PHE A 370 -9.02 -2.78 -10.51
CA PHE A 370 -7.90 -3.72 -10.58
C PHE A 370 -8.15 -4.81 -11.61
N ARG A 371 -7.18 -4.99 -12.51
CA ARG A 371 -7.14 -6.05 -13.50
C ARG A 371 -6.09 -7.05 -13.07
N GLY A 372 -6.51 -8.05 -12.29
CA GLY A 372 -5.62 -9.08 -11.77
C GLY A 372 -4.95 -9.89 -12.88
N GLY A 373 -3.65 -10.16 -12.71
CA GLY A 373 -2.87 -11.03 -13.58
C GLY A 373 -2.59 -12.40 -12.96
N LEU A 374 -2.02 -13.32 -13.76
CA LEU A 374 -1.62 -14.66 -13.31
C LEU A 374 -0.67 -14.64 -12.09
N SER A 375 0.22 -13.65 -12.02
CA SER A 375 1.16 -13.48 -10.90
C SER A 375 0.44 -13.26 -9.57
N ALA A 376 -0.66 -12.48 -9.56
CA ALA A 376 -1.47 -12.27 -8.36
C ALA A 376 -2.18 -13.57 -7.93
N VAL A 377 -2.70 -14.34 -8.89
CA VAL A 377 -3.34 -15.63 -8.61
C VAL A 377 -2.35 -16.62 -7.98
N LEU A 378 -1.16 -16.75 -8.56
CA LEU A 378 -0.12 -17.64 -8.05
C LEU A 378 0.35 -17.23 -6.65
N ALA A 379 0.57 -15.93 -6.42
CA ALA A 379 0.94 -15.42 -5.11
C ALA A 379 -0.14 -15.74 -4.06
N ASN A 380 -1.41 -15.50 -4.38
CA ASN A 380 -2.52 -15.73 -3.46
C ASN A 380 -2.71 -17.20 -3.14
N LEU A 381 -2.62 -18.08 -4.14
CA LEU A 381 -2.71 -19.52 -3.94
C LEU A 381 -1.57 -20.03 -3.04
N SER A 382 -0.34 -19.54 -3.26
CA SER A 382 0.81 -19.94 -2.44
C SER A 382 0.64 -19.54 -0.97
N VAL A 383 0.18 -18.31 -0.70
CA VAL A 383 -0.07 -17.84 0.67
C VAL A 383 -1.27 -18.56 1.30
N PHE A 384 -2.32 -18.85 0.51
CA PHE A 384 -3.48 -19.61 0.99
C PHE A 384 -3.08 -21.00 1.52
N VAL A 385 -2.20 -21.72 0.80
CA VAL A 385 -1.71 -23.03 1.26
C VAL A 385 -0.93 -22.91 2.57
N VAL A 386 -0.08 -21.86 2.70
CA VAL A 386 0.65 -21.58 3.95
C VAL A 386 -0.31 -21.29 5.10
N LEU A 387 -1.31 -20.43 4.88
CA LEU A 387 -2.34 -20.07 5.86
C LEU A 387 -3.15 -21.29 6.31
N PHE A 388 -3.54 -22.15 5.37
CA PHE A 388 -4.31 -23.36 5.64
C PHE A 388 -3.51 -24.35 6.49
N GLN A 389 -2.24 -24.57 6.14
CA GLN A 389 -1.35 -25.41 6.94
C GLN A 389 -1.13 -24.87 8.34
N TRP A 390 -0.98 -23.54 8.48
CA TRP A 390 -0.87 -22.90 9.79
C TRP A 390 -2.14 -23.11 10.62
N ALA A 391 -3.32 -22.96 10.00
CA ALA A 391 -4.60 -23.18 10.66
C ALA A 391 -4.73 -24.61 11.22
N ILE A 392 -4.38 -25.62 10.42
CA ILE A 392 -4.44 -27.02 10.86
C ILE A 392 -3.48 -27.27 12.03
N LYS A 393 -2.27 -26.70 12.00
CA LYS A 393 -1.30 -26.82 13.10
C LYS A 393 -1.81 -26.13 14.38
N LEU A 394 -2.43 -24.95 14.26
CA LEU A 394 -3.08 -24.26 15.37
C LEU A 394 -4.23 -25.09 15.96
N LEU A 395 -5.09 -25.67 15.11
CA LEU A 395 -6.17 -26.55 15.54
C LEU A 395 -5.65 -27.82 16.22
N ALA A 396 -4.55 -28.38 15.72
CA ALA A 396 -3.91 -29.55 16.29
C ALA A 396 -3.34 -29.27 17.68
N ALA A 397 -2.68 -28.11 17.86
CA ALA A 397 -2.20 -27.67 19.16
C ALA A 397 -3.35 -27.38 20.14
N TRP A 398 -4.39 -26.68 19.69
CA TRP A 398 -5.58 -26.37 20.49
C TRP A 398 -6.29 -27.63 20.99
N ARG A 399 -6.50 -28.61 20.11
CA ARG A 399 -7.08 -29.90 20.50
C ARG A 399 -6.16 -30.68 21.42
N GLY A 400 -4.86 -30.72 21.15
CA GLY A 400 -3.89 -31.34 22.05
C GLY A 400 -4.00 -30.79 23.48
N TYR A 401 -4.24 -29.49 23.61
CA TYR A 401 -4.52 -28.86 24.91
C TYR A 401 -5.83 -29.32 25.54
N LEU A 402 -6.95 -29.24 24.80
CA LEU A 402 -8.29 -29.60 25.28
C LEU A 402 -8.35 -31.06 25.77
N TYR A 403 -7.69 -31.98 25.05
CA TYR A 403 -7.72 -33.41 25.36
C TYR A 403 -6.65 -33.85 26.38
N GLY A 404 -5.94 -32.92 27.01
CA GLY A 404 -4.99 -33.29 28.04
C GLY A 404 -3.68 -33.87 27.52
N SER A 405 -3.44 -33.86 26.20
CA SER A 405 -2.32 -34.56 25.59
C SER A 405 -1.12 -33.70 25.25
N ALA A 406 -1.28 -32.38 25.17
CA ALA A 406 -0.18 -31.42 25.05
C ALA A 406 -0.48 -30.14 25.85
N ASP A 407 0.55 -29.38 26.19
CA ASP A 407 0.39 -28.06 26.81
C ASP A 407 0.09 -27.01 25.74
N TRP A 408 -0.76 -26.03 26.05
CA TRP A 408 -1.06 -24.93 25.12
C TRP A 408 0.13 -23.98 25.03
N HIS A 409 0.97 -24.21 24.03
CA HIS A 409 2.09 -23.35 23.68
C HIS A 409 1.73 -22.43 22.52
N GLY A 410 2.43 -21.31 22.43
CA GLY A 410 2.44 -20.46 21.24
C GLY A 410 2.74 -21.27 19.98
N CYS A 411 1.95 -21.04 18.92
CA CYS A 411 2.08 -21.66 17.62
C CYS A 411 2.25 -20.59 16.53
N GLY A 412 3.29 -19.76 16.69
CA GLY A 412 3.68 -18.75 15.73
C GLY A 412 4.13 -19.33 14.38
N ILE A 413 4.48 -18.45 13.44
CA ILE A 413 4.82 -18.83 12.06
C ILE A 413 6.01 -19.81 11.97
N GLY A 414 6.87 -19.87 12.99
CA GLY A 414 7.98 -20.82 13.09
C GLY A 414 7.54 -22.28 13.05
N ILE A 415 6.28 -22.58 13.37
CA ILE A 415 5.71 -23.93 13.23
C ILE A 415 5.63 -24.39 11.76
N LEU A 416 5.75 -23.47 10.81
CA LEU A 416 5.82 -23.75 9.37
C LEU A 416 7.26 -23.89 8.87
N SER A 417 8.27 -23.77 9.73
CA SER A 417 9.69 -23.76 9.36
C SER A 417 10.10 -24.92 8.46
N CYS A 418 9.58 -26.13 8.69
CA CYS A 418 9.86 -27.32 7.89
C CYS A 418 8.80 -27.68 6.86
N SER A 419 7.76 -26.84 6.70
CA SER A 419 6.74 -27.10 5.69
C SER A 419 7.22 -26.68 4.31
N ASP A 420 7.02 -27.54 3.31
CA ASP A 420 7.43 -27.27 1.93
C ASP A 420 6.76 -26.00 1.37
N SER A 421 5.49 -25.75 1.71
CA SER A 421 4.76 -24.55 1.28
C SER A 421 5.43 -23.25 1.73
N PHE A 422 6.00 -23.24 2.95
CA PHE A 422 6.65 -22.08 3.54
C PHE A 422 8.13 -22.00 3.15
N VAL A 423 8.81 -23.14 3.02
CA VAL A 423 10.19 -23.21 2.55
C VAL A 423 10.29 -22.73 1.10
N TRP A 424 9.37 -23.12 0.22
CA TRP A 424 9.39 -22.72 -1.18
C TRP A 424 8.69 -21.38 -1.45
N LEU A 425 8.10 -20.76 -0.42
CA LEU A 425 7.36 -19.51 -0.56
C LEU A 425 8.15 -18.39 -1.27
N PRO A 426 9.46 -18.19 -1.02
CA PRO A 426 10.23 -17.19 -1.79
C PRO A 426 10.21 -17.47 -3.29
N VAL A 427 10.41 -18.72 -3.70
CA VAL A 427 10.39 -19.09 -5.13
C VAL A 427 9.00 -18.92 -5.73
N LEU A 428 7.94 -19.29 -4.98
CA LEU A 428 6.55 -19.19 -5.45
C LEU A 428 6.08 -17.72 -5.57
N LEU A 429 6.58 -16.82 -4.72
CA LEU A 429 6.27 -15.39 -4.77
C LEU A 429 7.13 -14.61 -5.77
N ALA A 430 8.18 -15.23 -6.36
CA ALA A 430 9.11 -14.57 -7.27
C ALA A 430 8.43 -13.78 -8.42
N PRO A 431 7.35 -14.27 -9.07
CA PRO A 431 6.66 -13.51 -10.10
C PRO A 431 6.03 -12.19 -9.61
N GLY A 432 5.77 -12.07 -8.30
CA GLY A 432 5.16 -10.90 -7.66
C GLY A 432 6.15 -9.95 -6.97
N TYR A 433 7.44 -10.30 -6.87
CA TYR A 433 8.43 -9.56 -6.08
C TYR A 433 8.48 -8.06 -6.39
N LYS A 434 8.44 -7.70 -7.67
CA LYS A 434 8.52 -6.30 -8.10
C LYS A 434 7.38 -5.45 -7.51
N LEU A 435 6.16 -5.98 -7.51
CA LEU A 435 4.99 -5.32 -6.91
C LEU A 435 5.07 -5.34 -5.38
N ILE A 436 5.46 -6.47 -4.78
CA ILE A 436 5.62 -6.61 -3.33
C ILE A 436 6.61 -5.56 -2.79
N PHE A 437 7.76 -5.38 -3.45
CA PHE A 437 8.77 -4.40 -3.06
C PHE A 437 8.33 -2.96 -3.33
N LEU A 438 7.63 -2.71 -4.44
CA LEU A 438 7.02 -1.41 -4.72
C LEU A 438 6.05 -1.00 -3.60
N CYS A 439 5.11 -1.88 -3.27
CA CYS A 439 4.14 -1.67 -2.19
C CYS A 439 4.84 -1.48 -0.84
N PHE A 440 5.85 -2.31 -0.53
CA PHE A 440 6.60 -2.18 0.71
C PHE A 440 7.27 -0.81 0.86
N TRP A 441 7.91 -0.29 -0.20
CA TRP A 441 8.58 1.01 -0.11
C TRP A 441 7.61 2.18 -0.13
N ALA A 442 6.53 2.10 -0.91
CA ALA A 442 5.53 3.17 -1.05
C ALA A 442 4.56 3.29 0.15
N SER A 443 4.31 2.20 0.90
CA SER A 443 3.19 2.09 1.86
C SER A 443 3.09 3.13 2.97
N CYS A 444 4.15 3.86 3.30
CA CYS A 444 4.15 4.74 4.46
C CYS A 444 4.07 6.21 4.08
N ILE A 445 3.74 6.50 2.81
CA ILE A 445 3.90 7.83 2.22
C ILE A 445 2.62 8.20 1.49
N GLN A 446 2.16 9.43 1.73
CA GLN A 446 1.07 10.02 0.97
C GLN A 446 1.65 10.72 -0.27
N PHE A 447 1.59 10.02 -1.40
CA PHE A 447 2.10 10.52 -2.68
C PHE A 447 1.12 11.46 -3.38
N GLU A 448 1.67 12.27 -4.27
CA GLU A 448 0.96 12.94 -5.34
C GLU A 448 1.38 12.33 -6.68
N GLY A 449 0.45 12.14 -7.60
CA GLY A 449 0.71 11.58 -8.94
C GLY A 449 0.62 10.05 -9.02
N ASP A 450 1.36 9.44 -9.96
CA ASP A 450 1.15 8.04 -10.36
C ASP A 450 1.26 7.01 -9.23
N LEU A 451 2.13 7.21 -8.24
CA LEU A 451 2.28 6.25 -7.13
C LEU A 451 1.12 6.30 -6.13
N LEU A 452 0.33 7.38 -6.11
CA LEU A 452 -0.87 7.49 -5.29
C LEU A 452 -1.82 6.33 -5.58
N VAL A 453 -1.92 5.93 -6.85
CA VAL A 453 -2.74 4.79 -7.30
C VAL A 453 -2.42 3.49 -6.57
N VAL A 454 -1.13 3.26 -6.29
CA VAL A 454 -0.67 2.04 -5.62
C VAL A 454 -0.89 2.14 -4.11
N CYS A 455 -0.73 3.33 -3.52
CA CYS A 455 -0.97 3.56 -2.09
C CYS A 455 -2.46 3.50 -1.72
N ASP A 456 -3.34 4.09 -2.53
CA ASP A 456 -4.77 4.11 -2.26
C ASP A 456 -5.47 2.79 -2.59
N ALA A 457 -4.84 1.94 -3.41
CA ALA A 457 -5.27 0.57 -3.64
C ALA A 457 -4.97 -0.34 -2.42
N TRP A 458 -5.62 -0.04 -1.29
CA TRP A 458 -5.43 -0.71 0.01
C TRP A 458 -5.57 -2.24 -0.08
N PHE A 459 -6.43 -2.72 -0.96
CA PHE A 459 -6.69 -4.13 -1.22
C PHE A 459 -5.57 -4.83 -2.01
N ILE A 460 -4.67 -4.09 -2.65
CA ILE A 460 -3.41 -4.60 -3.20
C ILE A 460 -2.32 -4.43 -2.15
N LEU A 461 -2.26 -3.25 -1.54
CA LEU A 461 -1.18 -2.85 -0.67
C LEU A 461 -1.09 -3.72 0.59
N TYR A 462 -2.17 -3.90 1.34
CA TYR A 462 -2.14 -4.67 2.58
C TYR A 462 -1.75 -6.14 2.37
N PRO A 463 -2.34 -6.87 1.42
CA PRO A 463 -1.86 -8.21 1.15
C PRO A 463 -0.46 -8.25 0.53
N ALA A 464 -0.01 -7.23 -0.21
CA ALA A 464 1.39 -7.13 -0.61
C ALA A 464 2.35 -6.95 0.58
N LEU A 465 1.96 -6.15 1.59
CA LEU A 465 2.70 -6.03 2.86
C LEU A 465 2.72 -7.36 3.62
N ALA A 466 1.59 -8.07 3.68
CA ALA A 466 1.52 -9.41 4.24
C ALA A 466 2.46 -10.40 3.54
N GLN A 467 2.43 -10.42 2.20
CA GLN A 467 3.31 -11.23 1.35
C GLN A 467 4.78 -10.85 1.57
N PHE A 468 5.09 -9.57 1.71
CA PHE A 468 6.44 -9.09 1.99
C PHE A 468 6.95 -9.63 3.34
N VAL A 469 6.16 -9.52 4.41
CA VAL A 469 6.57 -10.02 5.74
C VAL A 469 6.71 -11.55 5.73
N LEU A 470 5.80 -12.27 5.06
CA LEU A 470 5.91 -13.71 4.86
C LEU A 470 7.19 -14.11 4.11
N LEU A 471 7.47 -13.42 3.00
CA LEU A 471 8.69 -13.59 2.21
C LEU A 471 9.92 -13.35 3.08
N TYR A 472 9.94 -12.26 3.84
CA TYR A 472 11.04 -11.87 4.70
C TYR A 472 11.34 -12.94 5.76
N PHE A 473 10.31 -13.43 6.46
CA PHE A 473 10.47 -14.50 7.45
C PHE A 473 10.80 -15.85 6.81
N ALA A 474 10.32 -16.16 5.60
CA ALA A 474 10.74 -17.35 4.87
C ALA A 474 12.24 -17.31 4.50
N VAL A 475 12.77 -16.14 4.14
CA VAL A 475 14.21 -15.95 3.91
C VAL A 475 15.00 -16.07 5.23
N LEU A 476 14.52 -15.50 6.33
CA LEU A 476 15.13 -15.72 7.65
C LEU A 476 15.15 -17.20 8.05
N ASN A 477 14.11 -17.96 7.67
CA ASN A 477 14.07 -19.41 7.86
C ASN A 477 15.16 -20.12 7.05
N TRP A 478 15.38 -19.75 5.78
CA TRP A 478 16.48 -20.28 4.97
C TRP A 478 17.85 -19.98 5.60
N LEU A 479 18.07 -18.72 6.02
CA LEU A 479 19.31 -18.32 6.67
C LEU A 479 19.53 -19.08 7.99
N GLY A 480 18.51 -19.19 8.83
CA GLY A 480 18.58 -19.97 10.07
C GLY A 480 18.90 -21.44 9.82
N LYS A 481 18.33 -22.06 8.77
CA LYS A 481 18.66 -23.44 8.39
C LYS A 481 20.10 -23.57 7.87
N ALA A 482 20.52 -22.66 6.99
CA ALA A 482 21.87 -22.66 6.42
C ALA A 482 22.94 -22.48 7.52
N LEU A 483 22.69 -21.59 8.47
CA LEU A 483 23.59 -21.30 9.59
C LEU A 483 23.45 -22.28 10.76
N ARG A 484 22.50 -23.22 10.71
CA ARG A 484 22.17 -24.17 11.81
C ARG A 484 21.87 -23.44 13.12
N ILE A 485 20.98 -22.47 13.04
CA ILE A 485 20.57 -21.59 14.13
C ILE A 485 19.05 -21.54 14.23
N ARG A 486 18.50 -21.48 15.45
CA ARG A 486 17.08 -21.19 15.70
C ARG A 486 16.85 -19.70 15.91
N VAL A 487 15.91 -19.17 15.15
CA VAL A 487 15.50 -17.75 15.15
C VAL A 487 14.10 -17.63 15.72
N SER A 488 13.82 -16.60 16.54
CA SER A 488 12.47 -16.43 17.06
C SER A 488 11.55 -15.83 16.01
N ASP A 489 10.30 -16.22 16.06
CA ASP A 489 9.23 -15.84 15.16
C ASP A 489 8.28 -14.79 15.78
N ARG A 490 8.57 -14.33 17.01
CA ARG A 490 7.71 -13.42 17.78
C ARG A 490 7.55 -12.05 17.14
N LEU A 491 8.55 -11.59 16.39
CA LEU A 491 8.52 -10.30 15.70
C LEU A 491 7.73 -10.33 14.38
N PHE A 492 7.19 -11.48 13.96
CA PHE A 492 6.38 -11.56 12.75
C PHE A 492 5.13 -10.66 12.81
N GLY A 493 4.30 -10.85 13.83
CA GLY A 493 3.07 -10.08 14.04
C GLY A 493 3.30 -8.57 14.22
N PRO A 494 4.23 -8.14 15.10
CA PRO A 494 4.50 -6.72 15.34
C PRO A 494 5.05 -6.01 14.10
N VAL A 495 5.89 -6.66 13.29
CA VAL A 495 6.39 -6.08 12.04
C VAL A 495 5.25 -5.87 11.04
N LEU A 496 4.39 -6.87 10.85
CA LEU A 496 3.22 -6.74 9.97
C LEU A 496 2.27 -5.65 10.45
N LEU A 497 1.95 -5.64 11.74
CA LEU A 497 1.07 -4.64 12.34
C LEU A 497 1.65 -3.23 12.21
N ALA A 498 2.96 -3.05 12.46
CA ALA A 498 3.62 -1.76 12.34
C ALA A 498 3.54 -1.21 10.90
N LEU A 499 3.73 -2.07 9.88
CA LEU A 499 3.58 -1.67 8.48
C LEU A 499 2.14 -1.28 8.13
N CYS A 500 1.16 -2.07 8.59
CA CYS A 500 -0.25 -1.76 8.37
C CYS A 500 -0.68 -0.47 9.05
N LEU A 501 -0.27 -0.26 10.31
CA LEU A 501 -0.53 0.96 11.06
C LEU A 501 0.16 2.17 10.45
N ALA A 502 1.41 2.03 9.99
CA ALA A 502 2.13 3.12 9.34
C ALA A 502 1.46 3.55 8.03
N HIS A 503 0.87 2.61 7.27
CA HIS A 503 0.05 2.95 6.11
C HIS A 503 -1.28 3.62 6.50
N TYR A 504 -1.98 3.09 7.50
CA TYR A 504 -3.25 3.64 7.98
C TYR A 504 -3.09 5.06 8.53
N LEU A 505 -1.99 5.32 9.24
CA LEU A 505 -1.69 6.62 9.85
C LEU A 505 -0.89 7.54 8.92
N ARG A 506 -0.70 7.20 7.64
CA ARG A 506 0.21 7.94 6.76
C ARG A 506 -0.19 9.41 6.65
N ASP A 507 -1.47 9.72 6.49
CA ASP A 507 -1.94 11.10 6.34
C ASP A 507 -1.66 11.93 7.58
N VAL A 508 -2.03 11.42 8.75
CA VAL A 508 -1.80 12.08 10.05
C VAL A 508 -0.31 12.25 10.33
N THR A 509 0.49 11.23 10.02
CA THR A 509 1.94 11.27 10.22
C THR A 509 2.59 12.29 9.30
N PHE A 510 2.14 12.38 8.04
CA PHE A 510 2.66 13.31 7.04
C PHE A 510 2.27 14.75 7.35
N ILE A 511 1.02 14.99 7.75
CA ILE A 511 0.53 16.33 8.10
C ILE A 511 1.21 16.82 9.37
N ASN A 512 1.26 16.01 10.43
CA ASN A 512 1.73 16.48 11.74
C ASN A 512 3.26 16.41 11.90
N SER A 513 3.91 15.43 11.28
CA SER A 513 5.36 15.17 11.47
C SER A 513 6.19 15.40 10.21
N GLY A 514 5.57 15.76 9.07
CA GLY A 514 6.28 16.11 7.84
C GLY A 514 7.39 17.15 8.05
N PRO A 515 7.12 18.30 8.69
CA PRO A 515 8.11 19.36 8.87
C PRO A 515 9.36 18.89 9.64
N SER A 516 9.19 18.07 10.68
CA SER A 516 10.32 17.52 11.46
C SER A 516 11.08 16.42 10.71
N MET A 517 10.49 15.83 9.66
CA MET A 517 11.12 14.89 8.74
C MET A 517 11.78 15.59 7.53
N GLY A 518 11.81 16.93 7.51
CA GLY A 518 12.41 17.72 6.44
C GLY A 518 11.52 17.86 5.20
N PHE A 519 10.20 17.83 5.39
CA PHE A 519 9.24 17.66 4.32
C PHE A 519 7.94 18.46 4.55
N SER A 520 7.27 18.85 3.48
CA SER A 520 6.19 19.84 3.52
C SER A 520 4.77 19.31 3.50
N GLY A 521 4.59 18.03 3.81
CA GLY A 521 3.28 17.37 3.85
C GLY A 521 2.78 16.81 2.52
N ARG A 522 3.52 16.94 1.40
CA ARG A 522 3.11 16.48 0.05
C ARG A 522 4.23 15.75 -0.70
N ALA A 523 4.09 14.45 -0.99
CA ALA A 523 5.22 13.63 -1.47
C ALA A 523 5.18 13.49 -2.98
N GLN A 524 6.15 14.07 -3.66
CA GLN A 524 6.20 13.98 -5.11
C GLN A 524 6.52 12.55 -5.56
N THR A 525 5.82 12.07 -6.58
CA THR A 525 6.19 10.84 -7.28
C THR A 525 7.50 11.09 -8.05
N LEU A 526 8.55 10.37 -7.68
CA LEU A 526 9.84 10.38 -8.38
C LEU A 526 10.10 9.07 -9.14
N PHE A 527 9.18 8.11 -9.06
CA PHE A 527 9.28 6.80 -9.68
C PHE A 527 8.00 6.49 -10.44
N PHE A 528 8.09 6.59 -11.77
CA PHE A 528 6.95 6.55 -12.69
C PHE A 528 6.73 5.16 -13.29
N VAL A 529 5.60 4.98 -13.96
CA VAL A 529 5.22 3.71 -14.61
C VAL A 529 6.27 3.26 -15.63
N ALA A 530 6.80 4.18 -16.45
CA ALA A 530 7.85 3.84 -17.43
C ALA A 530 9.12 3.31 -16.74
N SER A 531 9.54 3.97 -15.66
CA SER A 531 10.67 3.51 -14.82
C SER A 531 10.39 2.19 -14.13
N TYR A 532 9.13 1.92 -13.77
CA TYR A 532 8.73 0.63 -13.25
C TYR A 532 8.91 -0.44 -14.31
N ARG A 533 8.45 -0.29 -15.56
CA ARG A 533 8.62 -1.30 -16.64
C ARG A 533 10.04 -1.78 -16.79
N GLU A 534 10.96 -0.82 -16.90
CA GLU A 534 12.36 -1.06 -17.20
C GLU A 534 13.16 -1.55 -15.98
N ALA A 535 12.68 -1.28 -14.76
CA ALA A 535 13.43 -1.62 -13.56
C ALA A 535 13.57 -3.13 -13.32
N TYR A 536 14.77 -3.55 -12.94
CA TYR A 536 15.01 -4.89 -12.44
C TYR A 536 14.52 -5.04 -10.98
N ILE A 537 14.26 -6.27 -10.54
CA ILE A 537 13.78 -6.57 -9.17
C ILE A 537 14.74 -6.02 -8.11
N TYR A 538 16.05 -6.19 -8.29
CA TYR A 538 17.05 -5.70 -7.33
C TYR A 538 17.09 -4.18 -7.27
N GLU A 539 16.75 -3.49 -8.36
CA GLU A 539 16.68 -2.03 -8.38
C GLU A 539 15.51 -1.53 -7.56
N VAL A 540 14.33 -2.13 -7.75
CA VAL A 540 13.13 -1.81 -6.96
C VAL A 540 13.37 -2.11 -5.47
N MET A 541 14.07 -3.19 -5.15
CA MET A 541 14.35 -3.58 -3.77
C MET A 541 15.39 -2.69 -3.09
N PHE A 542 16.49 -2.34 -3.77
CA PHE A 542 17.66 -1.75 -3.12
C PHE A 542 18.00 -0.35 -3.65
N THR A 543 18.23 -0.19 -4.95
CA THR A 543 18.82 1.05 -5.49
C THR A 543 17.82 2.19 -5.61
N LYS A 544 16.56 1.87 -5.97
CA LYS A 544 15.47 2.84 -6.12
C LYS A 544 14.58 2.92 -4.88
N ALA A 545 14.90 2.20 -3.80
CA ALA A 545 14.09 2.15 -2.58
C ALA A 545 13.80 3.54 -1.99
N LEU A 546 14.81 4.42 -1.91
CA LEU A 546 14.65 5.79 -1.42
C LEU A 546 13.78 6.63 -2.35
N ILE A 547 13.93 6.46 -3.67
CA ILE A 547 13.17 7.22 -4.69
C ILE A 547 11.70 6.78 -4.67
N ILE A 548 11.45 5.46 -4.63
CA ILE A 548 10.11 4.89 -4.46
C ILE A 548 9.52 5.32 -3.11
N GLY A 549 10.36 5.46 -2.09
CA GLY A 549 10.01 6.01 -0.78
C GLY A 549 9.95 7.54 -0.74
N GLY A 550 9.61 8.23 -1.84
CA GLY A 550 9.39 9.68 -1.88
C GLY A 550 10.59 10.53 -1.46
N ASN A 551 11.80 9.95 -1.49
CA ASN A 551 13.03 10.54 -0.95
C ASN A 551 12.97 10.90 0.55
N VAL A 552 12.10 10.24 1.33
CA VAL A 552 11.92 10.50 2.77
C VAL A 552 12.85 9.61 3.60
N LYS A 553 14.08 10.11 3.83
CA LYS A 553 15.14 9.37 4.55
C LYS A 553 14.69 8.85 5.94
N PRO A 554 13.98 9.61 6.79
CA PRO A 554 13.54 9.10 8.10
C PRO A 554 12.64 7.86 8.00
N ILE A 555 11.71 7.83 7.04
CA ILE A 555 10.82 6.69 6.81
C ILE A 555 11.60 5.49 6.29
N LEU A 556 12.54 5.71 5.37
CA LEU A 556 13.44 4.65 4.89
C LEU A 556 14.21 4.03 6.07
N ILE A 557 14.82 4.87 6.91
CA ILE A 557 15.58 4.41 8.09
C ILE A 557 14.66 3.66 9.06
N ALA A 558 13.45 4.15 9.33
CA ALA A 558 12.49 3.48 10.20
C ALA A 558 12.11 2.08 9.67
N LYS A 559 11.86 1.95 8.36
CA LYS A 559 11.63 0.64 7.71
C LYS A 559 12.85 -0.28 7.83
N LEU A 560 14.06 0.25 7.60
CA LEU A 560 15.30 -0.53 7.75
C LEU A 560 15.53 -0.99 9.20
N ILE A 561 15.23 -0.16 10.20
CA ILE A 561 15.28 -0.55 11.62
C ILE A 561 14.27 -1.64 11.89
N LEU A 562 13.02 -1.49 11.42
CA LEU A 562 11.97 -2.48 11.58
C LEU A 562 12.37 -3.85 11.01
N LEU A 563 13.03 -3.87 9.84
CA LEU A 563 13.59 -5.10 9.27
C LEU A 563 14.84 -5.58 10.03
N GLY A 564 15.68 -4.67 10.50
CA GLY A 564 16.89 -4.98 11.24
C GLY A 564 16.63 -5.71 12.57
N LEU A 565 15.50 -5.44 13.24
CA LEU A 565 15.15 -6.06 14.52
C LEU A 565 15.08 -7.60 14.46
N PRO A 566 14.31 -8.24 13.54
CA PRO A 566 14.36 -9.68 13.35
C PRO A 566 15.74 -10.23 12.94
N LEU A 567 16.53 -9.48 12.16
CA LEU A 567 17.90 -9.89 11.81
C LEU A 567 18.82 -9.88 13.03
N LEU A 568 18.65 -8.94 13.95
CA LEU A 568 19.42 -8.89 15.19
C LEU A 568 19.17 -10.14 16.05
N GLU A 569 17.95 -10.68 16.05
CA GLU A 569 17.67 -11.97 16.71
C GLU A 569 18.43 -13.15 16.08
N LEU A 570 18.68 -13.12 14.76
CA LEU A 570 19.47 -14.14 14.06
C LEU A 570 20.93 -14.13 14.51
N PHE A 571 21.52 -12.96 14.80
CA PHE A 571 22.94 -12.85 15.15
C PHE A 571 23.22 -12.85 16.66
N VAL A 572 22.36 -12.24 17.47
CA VAL A 572 22.63 -11.97 18.90
C VAL A 572 21.96 -12.99 19.81
N TYR A 573 20.69 -13.32 19.56
CA TYR A 573 19.86 -14.08 20.50
C TYR A 573 19.63 -15.53 20.08
N SER A 574 20.47 -16.05 19.19
CA SER A 574 20.17 -17.25 18.42
C SER A 574 20.69 -18.53 19.09
N ASP A 575 19.88 -19.60 19.09
CA ASP A 575 20.31 -20.89 19.65
C ASP A 575 20.95 -21.75 18.56
N ARG A 576 22.22 -22.10 18.73
CA ARG A 576 22.90 -23.02 17.80
C ARG A 576 22.32 -24.43 17.96
N VAL A 577 22.06 -25.07 16.84
CA VAL A 577 21.60 -26.46 16.79
C VAL A 577 22.73 -27.36 16.30
N GLY A 578 22.89 -28.54 16.90
CA GLY A 578 23.99 -29.41 16.54
C GLY A 578 24.25 -30.59 17.49
N PRO A 579 25.13 -31.52 17.09
CA PRO A 579 25.37 -32.77 17.83
C PRO A 579 25.92 -32.55 19.24
N ASN A 580 26.53 -31.40 19.52
CA ASN A 580 27.13 -31.06 20.82
C ASN A 580 26.14 -30.41 21.80
N CYS A 581 24.93 -30.06 21.37
CA CYS A 581 23.91 -29.51 22.26
C CYS A 581 23.34 -30.65 23.11
N LYS A 582 23.39 -30.51 24.45
CA LYS A 582 22.95 -31.56 25.39
C LYS A 582 21.43 -31.55 25.50
N TYR A 583 20.80 -32.66 25.15
CA TYR A 583 19.35 -32.87 25.29
C TYR A 583 19.12 -34.00 26.29
N GLN A 584 18.97 -33.62 27.56
CA GLN A 584 18.55 -34.55 28.59
C GLN A 584 17.13 -34.17 29.02
N PRO A 585 16.16 -35.09 28.94
CA PRO A 585 14.82 -34.83 29.44
C PRO A 585 14.86 -34.61 30.96
N PRO A 586 14.01 -33.72 31.50
CA PRO A 586 14.00 -33.37 32.93
C PRO A 586 13.54 -34.51 33.86
N GLY A 587 12.99 -35.61 33.32
CA GLY A 587 12.70 -36.83 34.08
C GLY A 587 12.22 -37.98 33.19
N GLY A 588 12.76 -39.18 33.40
CA GLY A 588 12.43 -40.40 32.65
C GLY A 588 13.37 -40.69 31.46
N LYS A 589 13.35 -41.93 30.95
CA LYS A 589 14.04 -42.30 29.70
C LYS A 589 13.11 -41.95 28.52
N PRO A 590 13.53 -41.10 27.58
CA PRO A 590 12.70 -40.77 26.41
C PRO A 590 12.52 -42.02 25.55
N THR A 591 11.37 -42.13 24.89
CA THR A 591 11.12 -43.21 23.92
C THR A 591 12.08 -43.10 22.73
N GLN A 592 12.23 -44.17 21.93
CA GLN A 592 13.05 -44.11 20.71
C GLN A 592 12.53 -43.07 19.71
N ILE A 593 11.21 -42.89 19.62
CA ILE A 593 10.60 -41.92 18.71
C ILE A 593 10.85 -40.50 19.21
N GLU A 594 10.64 -40.22 20.50
CA GLU A 594 10.97 -38.91 21.09
C GLU A 594 12.45 -38.59 20.94
N SER A 595 13.33 -39.58 21.12
CA SER A 595 14.77 -39.41 20.94
C SER A 595 15.10 -39.10 19.48
N THR A 596 14.48 -39.79 18.53
CA THR A 596 14.71 -39.59 17.09
C THR A 596 14.21 -38.22 16.63
N LEU A 597 13.00 -37.84 17.04
CA LEU A 597 12.41 -36.53 16.75
C LEU A 597 13.20 -35.40 17.43
N ALA A 598 13.66 -35.59 18.67
CA ALA A 598 14.52 -34.62 19.36
C ALA A 598 15.87 -34.45 18.66
N ILE A 599 16.50 -35.54 18.19
CA ILE A 599 17.72 -35.47 17.39
C ILE A 599 17.47 -34.71 16.08
N GLN A 600 16.34 -34.97 15.41
CA GLN A 600 15.99 -34.29 14.17
C GLN A 600 15.70 -32.80 14.40
N ALA A 601 14.93 -32.46 15.44
CA ALA A 601 14.68 -31.09 15.85
C ALA A 601 15.98 -30.37 16.21
N ASN A 602 16.94 -31.06 16.83
CA ASN A 602 18.28 -30.56 17.17
C ASN A 602 19.21 -30.44 15.94
N ARG A 603 18.84 -31.01 14.80
CA ARG A 603 19.57 -30.76 13.55
C ARG A 603 18.89 -29.71 12.70
N CYS A 604 17.67 -29.31 13.07
CA CYS A 604 16.86 -28.38 12.31
C CYS A 604 16.95 -26.95 12.86
N GLY A 605 17.74 -26.13 12.18
CA GLY A 605 17.71 -24.66 12.33
C GLY A 605 16.44 -24.07 11.71
N GLY A 606 16.42 -22.74 11.55
CA GLY A 606 15.31 -21.99 10.96
C GLY A 606 14.46 -21.26 12.00
N LEU A 607 13.26 -20.84 11.60
CA LEU A 607 12.33 -20.12 12.47
C LEU A 607 11.71 -21.01 13.54
N GLY A 608 11.38 -20.40 14.68
CA GLY A 608 10.73 -21.03 15.82
C GLY A 608 11.71 -21.37 16.94
N LYS A 609 11.49 -20.78 18.12
CA LYS A 609 12.21 -21.11 19.35
C LYS A 609 11.27 -21.75 20.35
N SER A 610 11.62 -22.96 20.79
CA SER A 610 10.93 -23.64 21.88
C SER A 610 11.90 -24.55 22.64
N THR A 611 11.52 -24.92 23.88
CA THR A 611 12.21 -25.96 24.64
C THR A 611 11.91 -27.32 24.02
N MET A 612 12.93 -28.17 23.86
CA MET A 612 12.74 -29.50 23.26
C MET A 612 11.88 -30.43 24.10
N TYR A 613 12.08 -30.40 25.42
CA TYR A 613 11.35 -31.24 26.37
C TYR A 613 10.58 -30.37 27.36
N THR A 614 9.41 -30.83 27.76
CA THR A 614 8.66 -30.36 28.91
C THR A 614 8.80 -31.38 30.05
N SER A 615 8.16 -31.13 31.20
CA SER A 615 8.07 -32.11 32.30
C SER A 615 7.30 -33.39 31.92
N THR A 616 6.65 -33.41 30.75
CA THR A 616 5.74 -34.46 30.30
C THR A 616 6.20 -35.21 29.05
N GLY A 617 7.27 -34.78 28.37
CA GLY A 617 7.77 -35.46 27.15
C GLY A 617 8.35 -34.48 26.13
N LEU A 618 8.44 -34.91 24.86
CA LEU A 618 8.83 -34.04 23.75
C LEU A 618 7.80 -32.91 23.55
N ASN A 619 8.26 -31.68 23.37
CA ASN A 619 7.38 -30.54 23.19
C ASN A 619 6.54 -30.67 21.90
N GLY A 620 5.21 -30.60 22.04
CA GLY A 620 4.28 -30.69 20.92
C GLY A 620 4.51 -29.63 19.83
N TYR A 621 5.06 -28.46 20.18
CA TYR A 621 5.48 -27.46 19.20
C TYR A 621 6.55 -28.00 18.24
N GLU A 622 7.56 -28.72 18.73
CA GLU A 622 8.63 -29.26 17.90
C GLU A 622 8.13 -30.36 16.97
N VAL A 623 7.15 -31.17 17.41
CA VAL A 623 6.49 -32.18 16.58
C VAL A 623 5.77 -31.53 15.39
N LEU A 624 4.95 -30.51 15.67
CA LEU A 624 4.24 -29.76 14.64
C LEU A 624 5.19 -28.99 13.71
N ARG A 625 6.26 -28.41 14.27
CA ARG A 625 7.29 -27.67 13.51
C ARG A 625 8.04 -28.56 12.54
N LEU A 626 8.38 -29.79 12.94
CA LEU A 626 8.97 -30.81 12.06
C LEU A 626 8.01 -31.32 10.99
N GLY A 627 6.73 -30.97 11.05
CA GLY A 627 5.74 -31.37 10.05
C GLY A 627 5.07 -32.71 10.34
N TYR A 628 4.95 -33.08 11.62
CA TYR A 628 4.24 -34.30 12.04
C TYR A 628 3.01 -34.00 12.89
N MET A 629 2.00 -34.86 12.80
CA MET A 629 0.84 -34.90 13.69
C MET A 629 0.49 -36.35 14.05
N LEU A 630 -0.27 -36.54 15.13
CA LEU A 630 -0.85 -37.85 15.41
C LEU A 630 -2.11 -38.08 14.59
N TYR A 631 -2.21 -39.29 14.07
CA TYR A 631 -3.26 -39.79 13.21
C TYR A 631 -3.91 -41.02 13.86
N GLY A 632 -5.14 -40.85 14.35
CA GLY A 632 -5.80 -41.84 15.20
C GLY A 632 -5.18 -41.90 16.59
N LYS A 633 -5.11 -43.10 17.19
CA LYS A 633 -4.55 -43.29 18.55
C LYS A 633 -3.03 -43.51 18.56
N ASN A 634 -2.46 -44.17 17.55
CA ASN A 634 -1.08 -44.69 17.59
C ASN A 634 -0.26 -44.47 16.31
N ASN A 635 -0.71 -43.63 15.36
CA ASN A 635 0.06 -43.41 14.12
C ASN A 635 0.57 -41.98 14.03
N ILE A 636 1.77 -41.80 13.49
CA ILE A 636 2.31 -40.49 13.12
C ILE A 636 2.16 -40.32 11.61
N LEU A 637 1.66 -39.17 11.19
CA LEU A 637 1.51 -38.79 9.79
C LEU A 637 2.24 -37.47 9.52
N SER A 638 2.95 -37.37 8.39
CA SER A 638 3.45 -36.07 7.94
C SER A 638 2.31 -35.19 7.45
N PHE A 639 2.47 -33.87 7.54
CA PHE A 639 1.49 -32.92 7.04
C PHE A 639 1.24 -33.05 5.53
N ASP A 640 2.25 -33.42 4.75
CA ASP A 640 2.08 -33.62 3.30
C ASP A 640 1.20 -34.83 3.01
N ASN A 641 1.42 -35.93 3.73
CA ASN A 641 0.58 -37.12 3.61
C ASN A 641 -0.84 -36.87 4.12
N TYR A 642 -1.00 -36.00 5.11
CA TYR A 642 -2.30 -35.57 5.59
C TYR A 642 -3.09 -34.74 4.57
N MET A 643 -2.43 -33.86 3.82
CA MET A 643 -3.10 -33.10 2.77
C MET A 643 -3.62 -34.02 1.65
N VAL A 644 -2.81 -35.00 1.25
CA VAL A 644 -3.23 -36.04 0.30
C VAL A 644 -4.41 -36.83 0.88
N ALA A 645 -4.32 -37.22 2.15
CA ALA A 645 -5.40 -37.92 2.85
C ALA A 645 -6.72 -37.12 2.84
N ILE A 646 -6.71 -35.83 3.17
CA ILE A 646 -7.91 -34.98 3.11
C ILE A 646 -8.43 -34.83 1.69
N ALA A 647 -7.56 -34.56 0.71
CA ALA A 647 -7.96 -34.38 -0.68
C ALA A 647 -8.68 -35.61 -1.24
N CYS A 648 -8.36 -36.79 -0.72
CA CYS A 648 -8.96 -38.07 -1.11
C CYS A 648 -10.15 -38.51 -0.25
N TYR A 649 -10.51 -37.72 0.78
CA TYR A 649 -11.66 -37.99 1.64
C TYR A 649 -13.02 -37.92 0.90
N PRO A 650 -13.28 -36.96 -0.01
CA PRO A 650 -14.51 -36.96 -0.80
C PRO A 650 -14.69 -38.24 -1.63
N SER A 651 -13.61 -38.77 -2.21
CA SER A 651 -13.62 -40.03 -2.96
C SER A 651 -13.94 -41.24 -2.09
N TYR A 652 -13.51 -41.23 -0.82
CA TYR A 652 -13.92 -42.24 0.17
C TYR A 652 -15.43 -42.21 0.45
N ILE A 653 -16.04 -41.01 0.55
CA ILE A 653 -17.49 -40.86 0.77
C ILE A 653 -18.30 -41.44 -0.39
N ILE A 654 -17.80 -41.30 -1.62
CA ILE A 654 -18.48 -41.74 -2.86
C ILE A 654 -18.22 -43.23 -3.16
N ASN A 655 -17.51 -43.95 -2.29
CA ASN A 655 -17.18 -45.37 -2.42
C ASN A 655 -16.31 -45.72 -3.65
N GLU A 656 -15.83 -44.72 -4.39
CA GLU A 656 -14.81 -44.88 -5.42
C GLU A 656 -13.43 -44.71 -4.79
N THR A 657 -12.94 -45.79 -4.17
CA THR A 657 -11.58 -45.77 -3.65
C THR A 657 -10.59 -46.06 -4.77
N PHE A 658 -9.90 -45.02 -5.24
CA PHE A 658 -8.60 -45.21 -5.87
C PHE A 658 -7.76 -46.14 -4.96
N ASN A 659 -6.95 -47.01 -5.57
CA ASN A 659 -6.04 -47.94 -4.90
C ASN A 659 -4.91 -47.24 -4.11
N GLN A 660 -5.16 -46.03 -3.59
CA GLN A 660 -4.23 -45.24 -2.83
C GLN A 660 -3.97 -45.86 -1.46
N ARG A 661 -2.70 -45.84 -1.11
CA ARG A 661 -2.18 -46.41 0.11
C ARG A 661 -1.45 -45.30 0.86
N ILE A 662 -1.67 -45.25 2.17
CA ILE A 662 -0.99 -44.30 3.04
C ILE A 662 0.06 -45.05 3.84
N LEU A 663 1.27 -44.50 3.82
CA LEU A 663 2.37 -44.91 4.66
C LEU A 663 2.22 -44.22 6.01
N THR A 664 2.01 -45.03 7.04
CA THR A 664 1.98 -44.57 8.43
C THR A 664 3.09 -45.24 9.22
N LEU A 665 3.58 -44.55 10.24
CA LEU A 665 4.47 -45.13 11.23
C LEU A 665 3.59 -45.63 12.38
N GLU A 666 3.47 -46.96 12.50
CA GLU A 666 2.68 -47.58 13.57
C GLU A 666 3.57 -47.84 14.80
N ILE A 667 3.07 -47.44 15.96
CA ILE A 667 3.73 -47.62 17.25
C ILE A 667 3.20 -48.91 17.90
N PHE A 668 4.08 -49.89 18.11
CA PHE A 668 3.76 -51.16 18.78
C PHE A 668 4.32 -51.20 20.21
N SER A 669 3.46 -51.48 21.18
CA SER A 669 3.81 -51.68 22.57
C SER A 669 4.31 -53.11 22.82
N ARG A 670 5.63 -53.31 22.59
CA ARG A 670 6.49 -54.47 22.96
C ARG A 670 6.52 -55.71 22.02
N PRO A 671 7.71 -56.11 21.51
CA PRO A 671 8.94 -55.32 21.47
C PRO A 671 8.67 -54.05 20.68
N PHE A 672 9.21 -52.92 21.13
CA PHE A 672 9.02 -51.64 20.47
C PHE A 672 9.68 -51.68 19.09
N ALA A 673 8.86 -51.95 18.07
CA ALA A 673 9.26 -52.00 16.69
C ALA A 673 8.41 -50.98 15.93
N ILE A 674 9.05 -49.99 15.32
CA ILE A 674 8.39 -49.09 14.38
C ILE A 674 8.36 -49.83 13.06
N LYS A 675 7.16 -50.18 12.60
CA LYS A 675 6.99 -50.69 11.24
C LYS A 675 6.42 -49.59 10.39
N LEU A 676 7.12 -49.32 9.29
CA LEU A 676 6.55 -48.60 8.18
C LEU A 676 5.42 -49.47 7.63
N MET A 677 4.19 -49.06 7.89
CA MET A 677 3.00 -49.81 7.54
C MET A 677 2.29 -49.07 6.43
N MET A 678 1.91 -49.80 5.39
CA MET A 678 1.18 -49.25 4.27
C MET A 678 -0.27 -49.74 4.34
N PHE A 679 -1.18 -48.83 4.65
CA PHE A 679 -2.59 -49.12 4.78
C PHE A 679 -3.36 -48.65 3.55
N ARG A 680 -4.40 -49.41 3.15
CA ARG A 680 -5.39 -48.88 2.22
C ARG A 680 -6.17 -47.75 2.89
N TRP A 681 -6.53 -46.73 2.11
CA TRP A 681 -7.26 -45.57 2.62
C TRP A 681 -8.59 -45.94 3.30
N ASN A 682 -9.28 -46.97 2.81
CA ASN A 682 -10.53 -47.47 3.40
C ASN A 682 -10.36 -48.36 4.65
N ASN A 683 -9.17 -48.42 5.25
CA ASN A 683 -8.96 -49.22 6.45
C ASN A 683 -9.86 -48.71 7.60
N PRO A 684 -10.59 -49.56 8.32
CA PRO A 684 -11.47 -49.16 9.43
C PRO A 684 -10.79 -48.36 10.55
N ARG A 685 -9.46 -48.53 10.70
CA ARG A 685 -8.64 -47.72 11.62
C ARG A 685 -8.68 -46.23 11.30
N PHE A 686 -9.06 -45.91 10.06
CA PHE A 686 -9.23 -44.58 9.52
C PHE A 686 -10.71 -44.22 9.35
N ALA A 687 -11.67 -44.97 9.93
CA ALA A 687 -13.11 -44.69 9.79
C ALA A 687 -13.69 -43.83 10.93
N LEU A 688 -13.03 -43.82 12.10
CA LEU A 688 -13.41 -43.03 13.29
C LEU A 688 -12.47 -41.84 13.43
N ILE A 689 -12.69 -40.77 12.67
CA ILE A 689 -11.65 -39.76 12.45
C ILE A 689 -11.90 -38.47 13.21
N TRP A 690 -11.03 -38.17 14.17
CA TRP A 690 -10.85 -36.84 14.76
C TRP A 690 -9.40 -36.39 14.49
N TRP A 691 -9.25 -35.57 13.45
CA TRP A 691 -8.06 -35.40 12.62
C TRP A 691 -6.92 -34.52 13.16
N PHE A 692 -6.94 -34.15 14.45
CA PHE A 692 -6.14 -33.01 14.92
C PHE A 692 -5.57 -33.20 16.33
N GLN A 693 -5.12 -34.39 16.72
CA GLN A 693 -4.48 -34.52 18.03
C GLN A 693 -2.96 -34.39 17.93
N VAL A 694 -2.38 -33.63 18.84
CA VAL A 694 -0.95 -33.69 19.17
C VAL A 694 -0.87 -34.26 20.57
N GLN A 695 -0.34 -35.48 20.72
CA GLN A 695 0.06 -36.00 22.02
C GLN A 695 1.55 -35.68 22.20
N SER A 696 1.85 -34.85 23.18
CA SER A 696 3.19 -34.72 23.77
C SER A 696 3.42 -35.74 24.88
N VAL A 697 2.37 -36.48 25.29
CA VAL A 697 2.37 -37.39 26.44
C VAL A 697 1.82 -38.75 25.99
N ASP A 698 2.57 -39.81 26.31
CA ASP A 698 2.34 -41.23 26.03
C ASP A 698 2.44 -41.65 24.55
N MET A 699 3.64 -41.58 23.97
CA MET A 699 4.05 -42.55 22.91
C MET A 699 4.50 -43.89 23.54
N ASP A 700 3.74 -44.34 24.55
CA ASP A 700 4.00 -45.54 25.35
C ASP A 700 3.66 -46.85 24.63
#